data_AF-A0A1J4K509-F1
#
_entry.id   AF-A0A1J4K509-F1
#
_cell.length_a   1.000
_cell.length_b   1.000
_cell.length_c   1.000
_cell.angle_alpha   90.00
_cell.angle_beta   90.00
_cell.angle_gamma   90.00
#
_symmetry.space_group_name_H-M   'P 1'
#
loop_
_entity.id
_entity.type
_entity.pdbx_description
1 polymer ?
#
loop_
_entity_poly.entity_id
_entity_poly.type
_entity_poly.pdbx_seq_one_letter_code
_entity_poly.pdbx_strand_id
1 'polypeptide(L)'
;MNHDGILMEDTSHHSQRSMSLSSSASDIANDTVGSSSLDHLFPFFDEITRTAPQKMGSSVIMIFIIFLEAFTNGYFPFLPDFWNLNEQPDKILRYFAYLLDFGNSDESVLKTYVPSIVILALSYMIFFWFLGIVQYYRINKTFSRASIIATRILFSFILPFLLIPNMNSIGFNFNAIFYAQSGSHSAYIALTVLSVISGAINYFLFYFDIIFRSSTPYLENSCFSMWDGKPFFTFVLVQGLAAFSSRLLFHFPAWTKYFLVALYGVVNLVMALNCFVFHFIPEICNISLAAMHMTNLLSAVFAVCPISSTIRLIIPIPIFIVMQSVFYFLFKMTRKKAIELLPTKLEEQALMTMRIVMADDPKSFVDWTLIRQITALHPTTNVFIRIAQVLSFFPSESQLLNHYVMIISKHSDLKLHERFMFYQIRRVHVLRQSSANKQFNFEFEEVKKQTSKMIACFSQFFVTNNELSIGTLIGLVKLNKKTNSLCNEALEKYPNSSRLAYEYSRYLIECHAEFKEGTAWYNKAEQMDTGKHTAIYYSFRSMVNLYPVYLKKNILDYKGKKIITVEKTKAGSSASSLTGNNGNVDEEANEELAERIFDKPRLRFALKRATDNMKCVPLELIYEGSVVRYILTFIVFISLYFGFQGFFNGRLDNTVLMESVATVREVIAVGLVSLCHLVGTAFGAIDQIYIKEETAEYDILNNTAQSMILGIINGIKATQTLGSMIASHGSSIIETAREYMIDGKINYCFDNGTIMDATFVSTRSLSYYLLTHLLNAQSAISPTMSKTSVICELIGNVPTFQEQMDKQTVLFTTREASTADEINHKLDIAFILVPIALAICLLSPLVIGLLLLHKDLKRLFSAVMLLPRDVFVQGSKPIVKTDFDSSTVASSIEMDRTPVFGIPIVVICSMIISVVSVTMVLLMIRDTNNNFMNAALWLETSARRGPFLIELVSDAYFLAFFQISQSTTYGNVSEKAHRVKQNLDVVMKLNRDLLLGNDEMPACNGFSKELDEIHFSSSCSEEYEEYGLHGNYNCLSVDQLMMVYSKFTEDLLSTFTSNPMYPVGKTDPFNQLAHLVFYHIFPNLQRVQVILSDACQNLIKDTNVTNGVILIISFLIITILFIIELLMNHKMDAAYNTLKIIIARFPPNAVISNQNLLDAIIGRAQMKRVKQVSAAQSVIDSSPDAIFALSGDYSIESMNPAASHIFGYTPEQILGQSITTLIPNPDADKDPLVLTNNNTESSLYR
;
A
#
# COMPACT_ATOMS: atom_id res chain seq x y z
N MET A 1 32.23 24.45 -34.56
CA MET A 1 33.05 23.65 -33.61
C MET A 1 32.12 22.63 -32.99
N ASN A 2 32.36 21.37 -33.34
CA ASN A 2 31.49 20.22 -33.14
C ASN A 2 31.36 19.83 -31.66
N HIS A 3 30.13 19.64 -31.18
CA HIS A 3 29.79 18.66 -30.15
C HIS A 3 28.27 18.43 -30.14
N ASP A 4 27.75 17.82 -31.21
CA ASP A 4 26.47 17.12 -31.14
C ASP A 4 26.73 15.72 -30.59
N GLY A 5 26.22 15.49 -29.39
CA GLY A 5 26.25 14.20 -28.71
C GLY A 5 25.33 13.23 -29.43
N ILE A 6 25.94 12.19 -29.99
CA ILE A 6 25.29 11.02 -30.58
C ILE A 6 24.44 10.33 -29.49
N LEU A 7 23.16 10.69 -29.43
CA LEU A 7 22.08 9.85 -28.92
C LEU A 7 21.50 9.13 -30.14
N MET A 8 22.07 7.99 -30.51
CA MET A 8 21.35 7.03 -31.36
C MET A 8 20.37 6.27 -30.47
N GLU A 9 19.11 6.70 -30.51
CA GLU A 9 17.95 5.86 -30.26
C GLU A 9 17.83 4.87 -31.43
N ASP A 10 18.36 3.66 -31.26
CA ASP A 10 17.93 2.52 -32.09
C ASP A 10 16.75 1.84 -31.40
N THR A 11 15.59 2.03 -32.01
CA THR A 11 14.40 1.19 -31.86
C THR A 11 14.63 -0.17 -32.52
N SER A 12 14.44 -1.27 -31.79
CA SER A 12 13.71 -2.45 -32.27
C SER A 12 13.58 -3.52 -31.18
N HIS A 13 12.56 -4.35 -31.38
CA HIS A 13 11.81 -5.13 -30.41
C HIS A 13 12.57 -6.30 -29.75
N HIS A 14 12.01 -6.73 -28.60
CA HIS A 14 12.34 -7.94 -27.83
C HIS A 14 13.67 -7.96 -27.09
N SER A 15 13.63 -7.61 -25.80
CA SER A 15 14.59 -8.14 -24.82
C SER A 15 13.87 -9.17 -23.96
N GLN A 16 13.72 -10.38 -24.52
CA GLN A 16 13.48 -11.61 -23.77
C GLN A 16 14.85 -12.18 -23.43
N ARG A 17 15.21 -12.33 -22.15
CA ARG A 17 16.51 -12.91 -21.75
C ARG A 17 16.38 -13.82 -20.57
N SER A 18 17.02 -14.98 -20.66
CA SER A 18 16.73 -16.15 -19.84
C SER A 18 17.92 -16.99 -19.47
N MET A 19 17.80 -17.65 -18.30
CA MET A 19 18.58 -18.86 -18.05
C MET A 19 17.86 -19.92 -17.21
N SER A 20 18.00 -21.15 -17.68
CA SER A 20 17.92 -22.41 -16.95
C SER A 20 19.31 -23.08 -16.90
N LEU A 21 20.40 -22.35 -16.61
CA LEU A 21 21.75 -22.94 -16.44
C LEU A 21 22.27 -22.94 -15.00
N SER A 22 21.45 -22.66 -13.98
CA SER A 22 21.78 -23.04 -12.59
C SER A 22 21.81 -24.56 -12.39
N SER A 23 21.65 -25.38 -13.45
CA SER A 23 21.84 -26.83 -13.43
C SER A 23 23.12 -27.29 -14.13
N SER A 24 23.60 -26.71 -15.25
CA SER A 24 24.92 -27.12 -15.81
C SER A 24 26.10 -26.22 -15.39
N ALA A 25 25.86 -24.94 -15.08
CA ALA A 25 26.83 -24.19 -14.28
C ALA A 25 26.88 -24.71 -12.84
N SER A 26 25.77 -25.27 -12.32
CA SER A 26 25.86 -26.05 -11.08
C SER A 26 26.52 -27.38 -11.32
N ASP A 27 26.27 -28.15 -12.39
CA ASP A 27 26.91 -29.48 -12.52
C ASP A 27 28.45 -29.39 -12.68
N ILE A 28 28.98 -28.27 -13.19
CA ILE A 28 30.44 -28.04 -13.27
C ILE A 28 30.95 -27.19 -12.09
N ALA A 29 30.10 -26.45 -11.37
CA ALA A 29 30.45 -25.93 -10.04
C ALA A 29 30.35 -27.03 -8.95
N ASN A 30 29.55 -28.07 -9.19
CA ASN A 30 29.32 -29.21 -8.30
C ASN A 30 30.55 -30.14 -8.27
N ASP A 31 31.43 -30.09 -9.26
CA ASP A 31 32.76 -30.74 -9.24
C ASP A 31 33.74 -30.12 -8.23
N THR A 32 33.57 -28.83 -7.87
CA THR A 32 34.71 -28.00 -7.37
C THR A 32 34.42 -27.00 -6.25
N VAL A 33 33.24 -26.37 -6.21
CA VAL A 33 32.96 -25.25 -5.29
C VAL A 33 31.58 -25.42 -4.66
N GLY A 34 31.52 -25.37 -3.32
CA GLY A 34 30.30 -25.57 -2.55
C GLY A 34 29.14 -24.68 -3.03
N SER A 35 28.03 -25.30 -3.44
CA SER A 35 26.83 -24.63 -3.91
C SER A 35 25.91 -24.27 -2.73
N SER A 36 25.39 -23.04 -2.73
CA SER A 36 24.35 -22.62 -1.79
C SER A 36 23.03 -22.40 -2.50
N SER A 37 21.90 -22.59 -1.81
CA SER A 37 20.56 -22.34 -2.37
C SER A 37 20.37 -20.89 -2.86
N LEU A 38 21.17 -19.94 -2.38
CA LEU A 38 21.17 -18.54 -2.80
C LEU A 38 21.81 -18.32 -4.18
N ASP A 39 22.60 -19.26 -4.70
CA ASP A 39 23.26 -19.14 -6.01
C ASP A 39 22.24 -19.12 -7.16
N HIS A 40 21.02 -19.61 -6.92
CA HIS A 40 19.89 -19.51 -7.85
C HIS A 40 19.43 -18.06 -8.11
N LEU A 41 19.82 -17.09 -7.27
CA LEU A 41 19.47 -15.67 -7.45
C LEU A 41 20.48 -14.91 -8.33
N PHE A 42 21.64 -15.50 -8.66
CA PHE A 42 22.66 -14.81 -9.46
C PHE A 42 22.16 -14.29 -10.81
N PRO A 43 21.34 -15.01 -11.59
CA PRO A 43 20.84 -14.49 -12.87
C PRO A 43 19.99 -13.21 -12.71
N PHE A 44 19.20 -13.13 -11.63
CA PHE A 44 18.37 -11.95 -11.33
C PHE A 44 19.24 -10.72 -11.05
N PHE A 45 20.22 -10.85 -10.16
CA PHE A 45 21.12 -9.74 -9.84
C PHE A 45 22.04 -9.38 -11.00
N ASP A 46 22.47 -10.35 -11.82
CA ASP A 46 23.27 -10.07 -13.02
C ASP A 46 22.51 -9.18 -14.01
N GLU A 47 21.23 -9.46 -14.30
CA GLU A 47 20.41 -8.59 -15.15
C GLU A 47 20.19 -7.21 -14.53
N ILE A 48 19.90 -7.13 -13.22
CA ILE A 48 19.76 -5.84 -12.52
C ILE A 48 21.03 -4.98 -12.61
N THR A 49 22.22 -5.59 -12.56
CA THR A 49 23.50 -4.86 -12.71
C THR A 49 23.78 -4.41 -14.14
N ARG A 50 23.24 -5.10 -15.15
CA ARG A 50 23.44 -4.76 -16.58
C ARG A 50 22.44 -3.74 -17.11
N THR A 51 21.24 -3.67 -16.53
CA THR A 51 20.27 -2.67 -16.92
C THR A 51 20.78 -1.27 -16.60
N ALA A 52 20.71 -0.37 -17.60
CA ALA A 52 21.18 1.00 -17.46
C ALA A 52 20.58 1.67 -16.21
N PRO A 53 21.38 2.39 -15.42
CA PRO A 53 20.91 3.03 -14.20
C PRO A 53 19.81 4.05 -14.50
N GLN A 54 19.06 4.42 -13.47
CA GLN A 54 18.14 5.55 -13.56
C GLN A 54 18.90 6.81 -14.00
N LYS A 55 18.22 7.75 -14.66
CA LYS A 55 18.81 9.04 -15.05
C LYS A 55 19.50 9.68 -13.83
N MET A 56 20.70 10.23 -14.02
CA MET A 56 21.58 10.79 -12.98
C MET A 56 20.85 11.69 -11.96
N GLY A 57 19.82 12.44 -12.37
CA GLY A 57 19.02 13.28 -11.47
C GLY A 57 18.28 12.52 -10.36
N SER A 58 17.74 11.33 -10.64
CA SER A 58 17.00 10.54 -9.64
C SER A 58 17.90 9.97 -8.54
N SER A 59 19.12 9.54 -8.89
CA SER A 59 20.10 9.06 -7.92
C SER A 59 20.60 10.18 -6.98
N VAL A 60 20.65 11.44 -7.45
CA VAL A 60 21.02 12.59 -6.62
C VAL A 60 19.93 12.89 -5.59
N ILE A 61 18.66 12.88 -5.99
CA ILE A 61 17.51 13.09 -5.09
C ILE A 61 17.52 12.04 -3.97
N MET A 62 17.79 10.79 -4.32
CA MET A 62 17.88 9.69 -3.36
C MET A 62 19.00 9.89 -2.33
N ILE A 63 20.22 10.27 -2.76
CA ILE A 63 21.31 10.58 -1.81
C ILE A 63 20.89 11.70 -0.86
N PHE A 64 20.27 12.75 -1.41
CA PHE A 64 19.84 13.88 -0.62
C PHE A 64 18.85 13.47 0.47
N ILE A 65 17.85 12.64 0.13
CA ILE A 65 16.86 12.14 1.10
C ILE A 65 17.51 11.26 2.18
N ILE A 66 18.31 10.26 1.80
CA ILE A 66 18.97 9.36 2.77
C ILE A 66 19.90 10.17 3.70
N PHE A 67 20.60 11.17 3.15
CA PHE A 67 21.48 12.03 3.94
C PHE A 67 20.70 12.96 4.85
N LEU A 68 19.55 13.48 4.40
CA LEU A 68 18.66 14.29 5.22
C LEU A 68 18.05 13.47 6.37
N GLU A 69 17.63 12.23 6.12
CA GLU A 69 17.18 11.30 7.16
C GLU A 69 18.28 11.01 8.18
N ALA A 70 19.48 10.63 7.70
CA ALA A 70 20.61 10.35 8.58
C ALA A 70 21.02 11.57 9.41
N PHE A 71 21.02 12.77 8.80
CA PHE A 71 21.32 14.02 9.48
C PHE A 71 20.28 14.34 10.56
N THR A 72 19.00 14.19 10.25
CA THR A 72 17.90 14.41 11.21
C THR A 72 17.95 13.41 12.36
N ASN A 73 18.22 12.15 12.06
CA ASN A 73 18.35 11.09 13.06
C ASN A 73 19.55 11.31 13.99
N GLY A 74 20.63 11.94 13.50
CA GLY A 74 21.80 12.32 14.29
C GLY A 74 21.52 13.31 15.43
N TYR A 75 20.40 14.04 15.39
CA TYR A 75 19.95 14.89 16.51
C TYR A 75 19.22 14.12 17.61
N PHE A 76 18.86 12.85 17.38
CA PHE A 76 18.02 12.07 18.28
C PHE A 76 16.72 12.80 18.68
N PRO A 77 15.87 13.20 17.70
CA PRO A 77 14.68 14.01 17.96
C PRO A 77 13.68 13.34 18.91
N PHE A 78 13.71 12.00 18.91
CA PHE A 78 12.76 11.17 19.62
C PHE A 78 13.23 10.73 21.02
N LEU A 79 14.44 11.12 21.47
CA LEU A 79 15.00 10.73 22.77
C LEU A 79 14.41 11.60 23.91
N PRO A 80 13.91 11.00 25.01
CA PRO A 80 13.24 11.76 26.06
C PRO A 80 14.22 12.66 26.83
N ASP A 81 13.78 13.87 27.18
CA ASP A 81 14.49 14.95 27.89
C ASP A 81 15.48 15.80 27.07
N PHE A 82 15.71 15.44 25.80
CA PHE A 82 16.69 16.16 24.95
C PHE A 82 16.08 17.35 24.20
N TRP A 83 14.82 17.21 23.75
CA TRP A 83 14.10 18.18 22.92
C TRP A 83 12.65 18.35 23.40
N ASN A 84 12.13 19.58 23.36
CA ASN A 84 10.71 19.87 23.59
C ASN A 84 10.05 20.30 22.28
N LEU A 85 9.58 19.33 21.49
CA LEU A 85 9.09 19.54 20.11
C LEU A 85 7.85 20.47 20.00
N ASN A 86 7.21 20.81 21.12
CA ASN A 86 6.05 21.72 21.16
C ASN A 86 6.45 23.20 21.24
N GLU A 87 7.70 23.51 21.63
CA GLU A 87 8.20 24.87 21.82
C GLU A 87 9.18 25.30 20.72
N GLN A 88 9.32 26.61 20.51
CA GLN A 88 10.34 27.17 19.62
C GLN A 88 11.68 27.24 20.37
N PRO A 89 12.83 26.86 19.76
CA PRO A 89 13.07 26.56 18.34
C PRO A 89 12.92 25.08 17.95
N ASP A 90 12.71 24.19 18.91
CA ASP A 90 12.73 22.72 18.74
C ASP A 90 11.65 22.21 17.77
N LYS A 91 10.56 22.98 17.62
CA LYS A 91 9.53 22.74 16.61
C LYS A 91 10.08 22.66 15.17
N ILE A 92 11.21 23.29 14.87
CA ILE A 92 11.88 23.14 13.56
C ILE A 92 12.34 21.69 13.36
N LEU A 93 12.89 21.07 14.39
CA LEU A 93 13.33 19.67 14.36
C LEU A 93 12.15 18.71 14.13
N ARG A 94 10.95 19.06 14.63
CA ARG A 94 9.72 18.29 14.36
C ARG A 94 9.41 18.20 12.86
N TYR A 95 9.56 19.31 12.12
CA TYR A 95 9.30 19.31 10.67
C TYR A 95 10.24 18.39 9.91
N PHE A 96 11.53 18.36 10.29
CA PHE A 96 12.48 17.42 9.72
C PHE A 96 12.18 15.97 10.14
N ALA A 97 11.72 15.76 11.38
CA ALA A 97 11.40 14.44 11.91
C ALA A 97 10.20 13.77 11.24
N TYR A 98 9.31 14.50 10.55
CA TYR A 98 8.22 13.88 9.76
C TYR A 98 8.72 12.95 8.66
N LEU A 99 9.91 13.20 8.10
CA LEU A 99 10.56 12.29 7.15
C LEU A 99 10.96 10.96 7.80
N LEU A 100 11.20 10.96 9.12
CA LEU A 100 11.65 9.80 9.88
C LEU A 100 10.50 8.95 10.44
N ASP A 101 9.37 9.55 10.81
CA ASP A 101 8.29 8.85 11.53
C ASP A 101 6.94 8.84 10.81
N PHE A 102 6.79 9.54 9.68
CA PHE A 102 5.51 9.72 8.98
C PHE A 102 4.38 10.24 9.89
N GLY A 103 4.74 10.99 10.94
CA GLY A 103 3.79 11.52 11.92
C GLY A 103 3.45 10.60 13.08
N ASN A 104 4.06 9.40 13.19
CA ASN A 104 3.78 8.45 14.28
C ASN A 104 4.08 8.99 15.70
N SER A 105 4.88 10.05 15.87
CA SER A 105 5.03 10.69 17.19
C SER A 105 3.87 11.59 17.61
N ASP A 106 2.98 12.00 16.69
CA ASP A 106 1.77 12.74 17.07
C ASP A 106 0.71 11.74 17.55
N GLU A 107 0.26 11.85 18.81
CA GLU A 107 -0.64 10.88 19.44
C GLU A 107 -1.97 10.73 18.68
N SER A 108 -2.49 11.82 18.12
CA SER A 108 -3.70 11.82 17.30
C SER A 108 -3.53 11.01 16.01
N VAL A 109 -2.36 11.07 15.39
CA VAL A 109 -2.03 10.35 14.15
C VAL A 109 -1.71 8.89 14.45
N LEU A 110 -0.97 8.61 15.53
CA LEU A 110 -0.66 7.24 15.96
C LEU A 110 -1.93 6.42 16.24
N LYS A 111 -2.92 7.03 16.92
CA LYS A 111 -4.23 6.41 17.20
C LYS A 111 -5.01 6.02 15.95
N THR A 112 -4.70 6.57 14.78
CA THR A 112 -5.36 6.18 13.51
C THR A 112 -4.76 4.92 12.87
N TYR A 113 -3.58 4.47 13.31
CA TYR A 113 -2.80 3.37 12.72
C TYR A 113 -2.35 3.57 11.26
N VAL A 114 -2.77 4.65 10.58
CA VAL A 114 -2.57 4.86 9.15
C VAL A 114 -1.09 4.83 8.74
N PRO A 115 -0.16 5.56 9.39
CA PRO A 115 1.23 5.59 8.92
C PRO A 115 1.92 4.23 9.06
N SER A 116 1.69 3.53 10.18
CA SER A 116 2.18 2.16 10.39
C SER A 116 1.67 1.19 9.32
N ILE A 117 0.39 1.26 8.98
CA ILE A 117 -0.21 0.41 7.93
C ILE A 117 0.37 0.74 6.54
N VAL A 118 0.58 2.02 6.22
CA VAL A 118 1.16 2.43 4.93
C VAL A 118 2.60 1.92 4.77
N ILE A 119 3.43 2.07 5.82
CA ILE A 119 4.81 1.58 5.82
C ILE A 119 4.85 0.05 5.66
N LEU A 120 3.96 -0.67 6.36
CA LEU A 120 3.82 -2.12 6.24
C LEU A 120 3.38 -2.53 4.84
N ALA A 121 2.34 -1.90 4.29
CA ALA A 121 1.81 -2.20 2.97
C ALA A 121 2.87 -2.02 1.88
N LEU A 122 3.62 -0.91 1.91
CA LEU A 122 4.71 -0.66 0.97
C LEU A 122 5.85 -1.69 1.14
N SER A 123 6.22 -2.03 2.38
CA SER A 123 7.28 -3.00 2.66
C SER A 123 6.93 -4.40 2.15
N TYR A 124 5.73 -4.89 2.45
CA TYR A 124 5.27 -6.19 1.96
C TYR A 124 5.06 -6.20 0.45
N MET A 125 4.61 -5.09 -0.15
CA MET A 125 4.50 -4.97 -1.60
C MET A 125 5.87 -5.17 -2.29
N ILE A 126 6.95 -4.60 -1.76
CA ILE A 126 8.31 -4.80 -2.29
C ILE A 126 8.73 -6.27 -2.17
N PHE A 127 8.45 -6.91 -1.03
CA PHE A 127 8.77 -8.31 -0.81
C PHE A 127 8.01 -9.25 -1.75
N PHE A 128 6.69 -9.06 -1.89
CA PHE A 128 5.87 -9.85 -2.82
C PHE A 128 6.24 -9.60 -4.28
N TRP A 129 6.63 -8.37 -4.64
CA TRP A 129 7.18 -8.07 -5.95
C TRP A 129 8.48 -8.85 -6.23
N PHE A 130 9.41 -8.87 -5.27
CA PHE A 130 10.64 -9.66 -5.36
C PHE A 130 10.34 -11.16 -5.54
N LEU A 131 9.48 -11.74 -4.69
CA LEU A 131 9.05 -13.14 -4.82
C LEU A 131 8.38 -13.42 -6.16
N GLY A 132 7.52 -12.51 -6.62
CA GLY A 132 6.82 -12.60 -7.89
C GLY A 132 7.77 -12.65 -9.07
N ILE A 133 8.84 -11.84 -9.07
CA ILE A 133 9.84 -11.84 -10.14
C ILE A 133 10.74 -13.07 -10.08
N VAL A 134 11.19 -13.48 -8.90
CA VAL A 134 11.98 -14.70 -8.76
C VAL A 134 11.16 -15.91 -9.23
N GLN A 135 9.86 -15.95 -8.92
CA GLN A 135 8.97 -17.02 -9.36
C GLN A 135 8.66 -16.93 -10.87
N TYR A 136 8.46 -15.73 -11.40
CA TYR A 136 8.31 -15.48 -12.84
C TYR A 136 9.54 -16.00 -13.58
N TYR A 137 10.73 -15.70 -13.09
CA TYR A 137 11.98 -16.22 -13.62
C TYR A 137 12.08 -17.74 -13.51
N ARG A 138 11.67 -18.35 -12.39
CA ARG A 138 11.66 -19.82 -12.27
C ARG A 138 10.81 -20.49 -13.36
N ILE A 139 9.69 -19.87 -13.73
CA ILE A 139 8.70 -20.42 -14.69
C ILE A 139 9.06 -20.09 -16.13
N ASN A 140 9.23 -18.81 -16.44
CA ASN A 140 9.47 -18.34 -17.80
C ASN A 140 10.93 -18.53 -18.23
N LYS A 141 11.83 -18.70 -17.25
CA LYS A 141 13.29 -18.59 -17.37
C LYS A 141 13.77 -17.22 -17.82
N THR A 142 12.92 -16.36 -18.38
CA THR A 142 13.23 -15.01 -18.85
C THR A 142 12.85 -13.91 -17.86
N PHE A 143 13.46 -12.74 -17.98
CA PHE A 143 13.00 -11.50 -17.37
C PHE A 143 12.42 -10.53 -18.40
N SER A 144 11.38 -9.79 -18.01
CA SER A 144 10.91 -8.64 -18.78
C SER A 144 11.74 -7.40 -18.44
N ARG A 145 12.10 -6.60 -19.44
CA ARG A 145 12.87 -5.37 -19.22
C ARG A 145 12.09 -4.34 -18.40
N ALA A 146 10.78 -4.24 -18.62
CA ALA A 146 9.92 -3.37 -17.82
C ALA A 146 9.90 -3.80 -16.34
N SER A 147 9.83 -5.10 -16.07
CA SER A 147 9.87 -5.61 -14.69
C SER A 147 11.23 -5.39 -14.04
N ILE A 148 12.34 -5.56 -14.75
CA ILE A 148 13.68 -5.29 -14.19
C ILE A 148 13.85 -3.80 -13.91
N ILE A 149 13.43 -2.91 -14.82
CA ILE A 149 13.50 -1.45 -14.59
C ILE A 149 12.66 -1.06 -13.37
N ALA A 150 11.43 -1.58 -13.25
CA ALA A 150 10.58 -1.36 -12.08
C ALA A 150 11.24 -1.88 -10.79
N THR A 151 11.83 -3.07 -10.82
CA THR A 151 12.56 -3.64 -9.68
C THR A 151 13.77 -2.79 -9.31
N ARG A 152 14.50 -2.30 -10.32
CA ARG A 152 15.63 -1.41 -10.11
C ARG A 152 15.17 -0.12 -9.42
N ILE A 153 14.03 0.44 -9.81
CA ILE A 153 13.44 1.61 -9.13
C ILE A 153 13.03 1.27 -7.69
N LEU A 154 12.33 0.15 -7.47
CA LEU A 154 11.89 -0.27 -6.14
C LEU A 154 13.06 -0.48 -5.18
N PHE A 155 14.09 -1.23 -5.60
CA PHE A 155 15.24 -1.59 -4.77
C PHE A 155 16.20 -0.41 -4.58
N SER A 156 16.39 0.40 -5.63
CA SER A 156 17.31 1.54 -5.54
C SER A 156 16.68 2.76 -4.88
N PHE A 157 15.38 3.04 -5.05
CA PHE A 157 14.76 4.29 -4.57
C PHE A 157 13.85 4.10 -3.35
N ILE A 158 12.88 3.19 -3.44
CA ILE A 158 11.82 3.07 -2.43
C ILE A 158 12.33 2.29 -1.21
N LEU A 159 13.06 1.18 -1.44
CA LEU A 159 13.56 0.34 -0.37
C LEU A 159 14.45 1.11 0.63
N PRO A 160 15.49 1.88 0.20
CA PRO A 160 16.38 2.55 1.13
C PRO A 160 15.69 3.66 1.92
N PHE A 161 14.73 4.36 1.30
CA PHE A 161 13.88 5.39 1.92
C PHE A 161 13.01 4.82 3.06
N LEU A 162 12.55 3.58 2.94
CA LEU A 162 11.67 2.97 3.95
C LEU A 162 12.41 2.35 5.14
N LEU A 163 13.74 2.20 5.09
CA LEU A 163 14.49 1.46 6.13
C LEU A 163 14.46 2.14 7.49
N ILE A 164 14.78 3.44 7.55
CA ILE A 164 14.79 4.22 8.81
C ILE A 164 13.36 4.44 9.32
N PRO A 165 12.38 4.83 8.48
CA PRO A 165 10.99 4.96 8.91
C PRO A 165 10.35 3.68 9.46
N ASN A 166 10.67 2.52 8.88
CA ASN A 166 10.18 1.24 9.40
C ASN A 166 10.74 0.97 10.81
N MET A 167 12.02 1.25 11.05
CA MET A 167 12.63 1.12 12.39
C MET A 167 12.01 2.06 13.44
N ASN A 168 11.67 3.29 13.06
CA ASN A 168 10.92 4.20 13.93
C ASN A 168 9.50 3.69 14.22
N SER A 169 8.79 3.24 13.18
CA SER A 169 7.44 2.67 13.31
C SER A 169 7.41 1.50 14.31
N ILE A 170 8.40 0.60 14.26
CA ILE A 170 8.55 -0.48 15.26
C ILE A 170 8.62 0.10 16.67
N GLY A 171 9.47 1.12 16.89
CA GLY A 171 9.65 1.75 18.20
C GLY A 171 8.38 2.44 18.73
N PHE A 172 7.63 3.14 17.87
CA PHE A 172 6.38 3.80 18.27
C PHE A 172 5.27 2.81 18.60
N ASN A 173 5.07 1.79 17.74
CA ASN A 173 4.07 0.76 17.99
C ASN A 173 4.41 -0.04 19.26
N PHE A 174 5.70 -0.33 19.51
CA PHE A 174 6.14 -1.02 20.72
C PHE A 174 5.85 -0.21 21.99
N ASN A 175 6.20 1.08 22.01
CA ASN A 175 5.94 1.92 23.18
C ASN A 175 4.43 2.10 23.43
N ALA A 176 3.61 2.17 22.37
CA ALA A 176 2.16 2.29 22.50
C ALA A 176 1.51 1.11 23.23
N ILE A 177 2.13 -0.08 23.23
CA ILE A 177 1.64 -1.26 23.96
C ILE A 177 1.54 -0.97 25.47
N PHE A 178 2.42 -0.13 26.03
CA PHE A 178 2.47 0.11 27.48
C PHE A 178 1.49 1.19 27.96
N TYR A 179 0.95 2.03 27.07
CA TYR A 179 0.08 3.16 27.42
C TYR A 179 -1.33 3.06 26.80
N ALA A 180 -1.57 2.03 25.99
CA ALA A 180 -2.85 1.78 25.32
C ALA A 180 -3.99 1.44 26.30
N GLN A 181 -5.24 1.76 25.97
CA GLN A 181 -6.42 1.24 26.68
C GLN A 181 -6.65 -0.24 26.33
N SER A 182 -7.24 -1.02 27.25
CA SER A 182 -7.38 -2.49 27.19
C SER A 182 -7.79 -3.06 25.82
N GLY A 183 -8.72 -2.42 25.10
CA GLY A 183 -9.17 -2.85 23.76
C GLY A 183 -8.16 -2.67 22.61
N SER A 184 -7.18 -1.76 22.74
CA SER A 184 -6.23 -1.40 21.67
C SER A 184 -4.87 -2.11 21.72
N HIS A 185 -4.58 -2.86 22.79
CA HIS A 185 -3.31 -3.55 22.98
C HIS A 185 -3.02 -4.59 21.89
N SER A 186 -4.04 -5.35 21.48
CA SER A 186 -3.92 -6.40 20.48
C SER A 186 -3.47 -5.86 19.11
N ALA A 187 -3.99 -4.68 18.73
CA ALA A 187 -3.64 -4.01 17.48
C ALA A 187 -2.16 -3.57 17.48
N TYR A 188 -1.68 -2.92 18.54
CA TYR A 188 -0.28 -2.49 18.62
C TYR A 188 0.71 -3.67 18.71
N ILE A 189 0.33 -4.77 19.37
CA ILE A 189 1.14 -6.01 19.37
C ILE A 189 1.26 -6.56 17.95
N ALA A 190 0.14 -6.70 17.23
CA ALA A 190 0.14 -7.20 15.86
C ALA A 190 0.95 -6.30 14.92
N LEU A 191 0.77 -4.99 14.99
CA LEU A 191 1.53 -4.01 14.19
C LEU A 191 3.02 -4.07 14.48
N THR A 192 3.42 -4.22 15.75
CA THR A 192 4.83 -4.33 16.14
C THR A 192 5.47 -5.59 15.55
N VAL A 193 4.83 -6.75 15.71
CA VAL A 193 5.33 -8.03 15.18
C VAL A 193 5.47 -7.99 13.66
N LEU A 194 4.44 -7.52 12.95
CA LEU A 194 4.47 -7.38 11.49
C LEU A 194 5.56 -6.40 11.05
N SER A 195 5.75 -5.29 11.79
CA SER A 195 6.78 -4.30 11.46
C SER A 195 8.18 -4.87 11.65
N VAL A 196 8.45 -5.63 12.71
CA VAL A 196 9.74 -6.32 12.93
C VAL A 196 10.05 -7.29 11.80
N ILE A 197 9.08 -8.11 11.39
CA ILE A 197 9.25 -9.06 10.27
C ILE A 197 9.54 -8.27 8.98
N SER A 198 8.78 -7.23 8.69
CA SER A 198 8.97 -6.40 7.50
C SER A 198 10.33 -5.69 7.48
N GLY A 199 10.78 -5.17 8.63
CA GLY A 199 12.06 -4.51 8.79
C GLY A 199 13.22 -5.47 8.53
N ALA A 200 13.17 -6.68 9.10
CA ALA A 200 14.19 -7.72 8.85
C ALA A 200 14.27 -8.10 7.37
N ILE A 201 13.12 -8.27 6.71
CA ILE A 201 13.05 -8.57 5.27
C ILE A 201 13.64 -7.43 4.44
N ASN A 202 13.29 -6.17 4.73
CA ASN A 202 13.77 -5.02 3.96
C ASN A 202 15.29 -4.84 4.09
N TYR A 203 15.84 -4.94 5.31
CA TYR A 203 17.29 -4.88 5.52
C TYR A 203 18.02 -6.03 4.84
N PHE A 204 17.43 -7.24 4.85
CA PHE A 204 17.96 -8.39 4.11
C PHE A 204 18.00 -8.10 2.61
N LEU A 205 16.90 -7.66 1.99
CA LEU A 205 16.85 -7.32 0.56
C LEU A 205 17.85 -6.23 0.20
N PHE A 206 17.96 -5.19 1.01
CA PHE A 206 18.89 -4.08 0.81
C PHE A 206 20.37 -4.52 0.89
N TYR A 207 20.69 -5.44 1.81
CA TYR A 207 22.02 -6.03 1.94
C TYR A 207 22.45 -6.74 0.64
N PHE A 208 21.60 -7.62 0.10
CA PHE A 208 21.92 -8.34 -1.15
C PHE A 208 22.06 -7.40 -2.33
N ASP A 209 21.14 -6.44 -2.47
CA ASP A 209 21.18 -5.48 -3.55
C ASP A 209 22.50 -4.71 -3.57
N ILE A 210 22.90 -4.11 -2.44
CA ILE A 210 24.16 -3.35 -2.36
C ILE A 210 25.38 -4.23 -2.62
N ILE A 211 25.43 -5.42 -2.02
CA ILE A 211 26.62 -6.26 -2.10
C ILE A 211 26.82 -6.79 -3.52
N PHE A 212 25.76 -7.21 -4.21
CA PHE A 212 25.86 -7.64 -5.60
C PHE A 212 26.13 -6.47 -6.55
N ARG A 213 25.54 -5.29 -6.31
CA ARG A 213 25.85 -4.07 -7.09
C ARG A 213 27.30 -3.59 -6.94
N SER A 214 27.92 -3.81 -5.79
CA SER A 214 29.33 -3.48 -5.55
C SER A 214 30.32 -4.53 -6.09
N SER A 215 29.85 -5.76 -6.33
CA SER A 215 30.67 -6.93 -6.70
C SER A 215 30.37 -7.37 -8.13
N THR A 216 30.56 -6.45 -9.09
CA THR A 216 30.23 -6.68 -10.51
C THR A 216 31.28 -6.15 -11.49
N PRO A 217 31.49 -6.79 -12.65
CA PRO A 217 32.31 -6.24 -13.72
C PRO A 217 31.56 -5.17 -14.57
N TYR A 218 30.27 -4.93 -14.30
CA TYR A 218 29.46 -3.93 -14.99
C TYR A 218 29.34 -2.66 -14.15
N LEU A 219 30.39 -1.84 -14.15
CA LEU A 219 30.41 -0.64 -13.32
C LEU A 219 29.26 0.32 -13.67
N GLU A 220 28.56 0.77 -12.65
CA GLU A 220 27.44 1.70 -12.79
C GLU A 220 27.93 3.14 -12.87
N ASN A 221 27.36 3.95 -13.76
CA ASN A 221 27.59 5.40 -13.79
C ASN A 221 26.55 6.12 -12.94
N SER A 222 26.69 6.02 -11.62
CA SER A 222 25.84 6.71 -10.64
C SER A 222 26.63 7.15 -9.43
N CYS A 223 26.03 8.03 -8.62
CA CYS A 223 26.61 8.47 -7.36
C CYS A 223 26.72 7.34 -6.31
N PHE A 224 26.09 6.19 -6.53
CA PHE A 224 26.18 5.00 -5.65
C PHE A 224 27.17 3.95 -6.14
N SER A 225 27.91 4.22 -7.22
CA SER A 225 28.88 3.27 -7.73
C SER A 225 29.99 3.04 -6.69
N MET A 226 30.23 1.79 -6.34
CA MET A 226 31.08 1.39 -5.21
C MET A 226 31.85 0.10 -5.50
N TRP A 227 33.06 0.00 -4.96
CA TRP A 227 33.92 -1.18 -5.06
C TRP A 227 33.61 -2.23 -3.99
N ASP A 228 33.14 -1.79 -2.82
CA ASP A 228 32.62 -2.63 -1.74
C ASP A 228 31.49 -1.87 -1.05
N GLY A 229 30.32 -2.51 -0.98
CA GLY A 229 29.11 -1.91 -0.45
C GLY A 229 28.86 -2.12 1.03
N LYS A 230 29.69 -2.92 1.73
CA LYS A 230 29.53 -3.13 3.18
C LYS A 230 29.50 -1.82 3.98
N PRO A 231 30.38 -0.82 3.77
CA PRO A 231 30.36 0.40 4.57
C PRO A 231 29.07 1.19 4.41
N PHE A 232 28.50 1.24 3.21
CA PHE A 232 27.23 1.93 2.97
C PHE A 232 26.05 1.20 3.61
N PHE A 233 26.01 -0.12 3.53
CA PHE A 233 25.02 -0.92 4.25
C PHE A 233 25.12 -0.70 5.77
N THR A 234 26.33 -0.74 6.32
CA THR A 234 26.54 -0.52 7.76
C THR A 234 26.16 0.89 8.17
N PHE A 235 26.40 1.91 7.35
CA PHE A 235 25.92 3.27 7.60
C PHE A 235 24.40 3.31 7.79
N VAL A 236 23.62 2.76 6.85
CA VAL A 236 22.15 2.76 6.95
C VAL A 236 21.63 1.88 8.09
N LEU A 237 22.31 0.76 8.37
CA LEU A 237 21.99 -0.10 9.51
C LEU A 237 22.18 0.61 10.85
N VAL A 238 23.31 1.32 11.02
CA VAL A 238 23.58 2.09 12.23
C VAL A 238 22.54 3.19 12.44
N GLN A 239 22.10 3.87 11.37
CA GLN A 239 21.04 4.87 11.48
C GLN A 239 19.69 4.25 11.91
N GLY A 240 19.28 3.15 11.28
CA GLY A 240 18.03 2.47 11.66
C GLY A 240 18.05 1.89 13.07
N LEU A 241 19.17 1.30 13.50
CA LEU A 241 19.33 0.80 14.87
C LEU A 241 19.32 1.94 15.90
N ALA A 242 19.94 3.08 15.58
CA ALA A 242 19.88 4.27 16.43
C ALA A 242 18.45 4.81 16.55
N ALA A 243 17.71 4.86 15.44
CA ALA A 243 16.31 5.27 15.40
C ALA A 243 15.42 4.38 16.28
N PHE A 244 15.50 3.06 16.08
CA PHE A 244 14.77 2.08 16.90
C PHE A 244 15.13 2.16 18.39
N SER A 245 16.44 2.17 18.69
CA SER A 245 16.93 2.20 20.08
C SER A 245 16.49 3.47 20.81
N SER A 246 16.40 4.61 20.11
CA SER A 246 15.98 5.89 20.71
C SER A 246 14.57 5.84 21.31
N ARG A 247 13.65 5.09 20.70
CA ARG A 247 12.29 4.86 21.24
C ARG A 247 12.24 3.71 22.25
N LEU A 248 13.03 2.66 22.10
CA LEU A 248 13.04 1.55 23.06
C LEU A 248 13.46 1.97 24.49
N LEU A 249 14.33 2.99 24.60
CA LEU A 249 14.86 3.46 25.88
C LEU A 249 13.90 4.28 26.76
N PHE A 250 12.65 4.50 26.35
CA PHE A 250 11.67 5.26 27.16
C PHE A 250 11.41 4.66 28.54
N HIS A 251 11.45 3.34 28.64
CA HIS A 251 11.19 2.61 29.89
C HIS A 251 12.48 2.26 30.66
N PHE A 252 13.65 2.67 30.15
CA PHE A 252 14.94 2.34 30.76
C PHE A 252 15.48 3.48 31.63
N PRO A 253 16.39 3.18 32.59
CA PRO A 253 17.01 4.21 33.42
C PRO A 253 17.75 5.27 32.60
N ALA A 254 17.76 6.52 33.09
CA ALA A 254 18.31 7.67 32.36
C ALA A 254 19.77 7.51 31.87
N TRP A 255 20.60 6.73 32.58
CA TRP A 255 21.99 6.48 32.17
C TRP A 255 22.12 5.80 30.79
N THR A 256 21.11 5.01 30.40
CA THR A 256 21.10 4.27 29.14
C THR A 256 21.07 5.19 27.92
N LYS A 257 20.48 6.39 28.05
CA LYS A 257 20.43 7.42 27.01
C LYS A 257 21.83 7.92 26.65
N TYR A 258 22.65 8.21 27.65
CA TYR A 258 24.03 8.67 27.46
C TYR A 258 24.92 7.56 26.88
N PHE A 259 24.70 6.30 27.27
CA PHE A 259 25.39 5.15 26.71
C PHE A 259 25.11 5.00 25.20
N LEU A 260 23.84 5.14 24.77
CA LEU A 260 23.47 5.08 23.36
C LEU A 260 24.17 6.17 22.54
N VAL A 261 24.18 7.40 23.03
CA VAL A 261 24.84 8.52 22.33
C VAL A 261 26.35 8.30 22.25
N ALA A 262 26.99 7.84 23.32
CA ALA A 262 28.43 7.54 23.32
C ALA A 262 28.77 6.42 22.32
N LEU A 263 28.00 5.33 22.31
CA LEU A 263 28.16 4.23 21.36
C LEU A 263 27.99 4.71 19.92
N TYR A 264 26.94 5.51 19.64
CA TYR A 264 26.69 6.08 18.33
C TYR A 264 27.84 6.97 17.85
N GLY A 265 28.42 7.77 18.75
CA GLY A 265 29.61 8.57 18.46
C GLY A 265 30.82 7.70 18.07
N VAL A 266 31.16 6.68 18.87
CA VAL A 266 32.28 5.77 18.59
C VAL A 266 32.11 5.08 17.23
N VAL A 267 30.91 4.57 16.94
CA VAL A 267 30.62 3.90 15.66
C VAL A 267 30.80 4.86 14.47
N ASN A 268 30.30 6.10 14.57
CA ASN A 268 30.49 7.09 13.50
C ASN A 268 31.96 7.47 13.30
N LEU A 269 32.75 7.55 14.38
CA LEU A 269 34.20 7.80 14.28
C LEU A 269 34.92 6.66 13.53
N VAL A 270 34.64 5.40 13.88
CA VAL A 270 35.21 4.24 13.20
C VAL A 270 34.82 4.22 11.71
N MET A 271 33.57 4.55 11.39
CA MET A 271 33.11 4.62 10.00
C MET A 271 33.77 5.76 9.22
N ALA A 272 33.98 6.93 9.84
CA ALA A 272 34.70 8.05 9.22
C ALA A 272 36.16 7.67 8.87
N LEU A 273 36.84 6.92 9.74
CA LEU A 273 38.18 6.39 9.46
C LEU A 273 38.17 5.36 8.31
N ASN A 274 37.12 4.54 8.22
CA ASN A 274 36.98 3.55 7.15
C ASN A 274 36.77 4.18 5.75
N CYS A 275 36.35 5.45 5.68
CA CYS A 275 36.22 6.16 4.39
C CYS A 275 37.56 6.38 3.66
N PHE A 276 38.71 6.32 4.35
CA PHE A 276 40.04 6.50 3.75
C PHE A 276 40.46 5.36 2.80
N VAL A 277 39.72 4.25 2.75
CA VAL A 277 39.96 3.12 1.82
C VAL A 277 39.31 3.36 0.43
N PHE A 278 38.58 4.47 0.25
CA PHE A 278 37.93 4.85 -1.01
C PHE A 278 36.99 3.78 -1.58
N HIS A 279 35.94 3.49 -0.82
CA HIS A 279 34.95 2.48 -1.18
C HIS A 279 34.06 2.88 -2.36
N PHE A 280 33.73 4.17 -2.51
CA PHE A 280 32.95 4.69 -3.64
C PHE A 280 33.84 5.01 -4.84
N ILE A 281 33.32 4.79 -6.05
CA ILE A 281 33.99 5.17 -7.30
C ILE A 281 33.99 6.69 -7.47
N PRO A 282 32.87 7.41 -7.30
CA PRO A 282 32.87 8.88 -7.33
C PRO A 282 33.52 9.45 -6.07
N GLU A 283 34.48 10.34 -6.25
CA GLU A 283 35.22 10.97 -5.15
C GLU A 283 34.31 11.80 -4.22
N ILE A 284 33.36 12.53 -4.80
CA ILE A 284 32.39 13.37 -4.07
C ILE A 284 31.63 12.53 -3.02
N CYS A 285 31.28 11.29 -3.33
CA CYS A 285 30.50 10.44 -2.44
C CYS A 285 31.32 9.96 -1.23
N ASN A 286 32.61 9.65 -1.41
CA ASN A 286 33.50 9.34 -0.29
C ASN A 286 33.62 10.57 0.65
N ILE A 287 33.79 11.77 0.08
CA ILE A 287 33.92 13.02 0.85
C ILE A 287 32.64 13.30 1.65
N SER A 288 31.48 13.24 0.99
CA SER A 288 30.20 13.56 1.64
C SER A 288 29.83 12.55 2.73
N LEU A 289 30.12 11.26 2.54
CA LEU A 289 29.87 10.24 3.57
C LEU A 289 30.78 10.44 4.80
N ALA A 290 32.06 10.72 4.60
CA ALA A 290 32.99 11.01 5.70
C ALA A 290 32.58 12.27 6.47
N ALA A 291 32.17 13.33 5.75
CA ALA A 291 31.65 14.55 6.35
C ALA A 291 30.36 14.31 7.15
N MET A 292 29.47 13.45 6.65
CA MET A 292 28.23 13.07 7.34
C MET A 292 28.50 12.36 8.67
N HIS A 293 29.41 11.38 8.68
CA HIS A 293 29.79 10.68 9.92
C HIS A 293 30.38 11.63 10.97
N MET A 294 31.26 12.55 10.56
CA MET A 294 31.82 13.55 11.48
C MET A 294 30.77 14.54 11.99
N THR A 295 29.81 14.90 11.15
CA THR A 295 28.71 15.78 11.55
C THR A 295 27.77 15.09 12.53
N ASN A 296 27.39 13.84 12.28
CA ASN A 296 26.54 13.05 13.18
C ASN A 296 27.22 12.77 14.53
N LEU A 297 28.53 12.51 14.54
CA LEU A 297 29.32 12.42 15.77
C LEU A 297 29.19 13.71 16.58
N LEU A 298 29.34 14.87 15.93
CA LEU A 298 29.28 16.15 16.61
C LEU A 298 27.86 16.51 17.08
N SER A 299 26.84 16.26 16.26
CA SER A 299 25.43 16.42 16.64
C SER A 299 25.09 15.58 17.86
N ALA A 300 25.55 14.32 17.90
CA ALA A 300 25.38 13.44 19.04
C ALA A 300 26.04 13.99 20.32
N VAL A 301 27.26 14.54 20.22
CA VAL A 301 27.94 15.19 21.35
C VAL A 301 27.17 16.43 21.82
N PHE A 302 26.72 17.29 20.91
CA PHE A 302 25.95 18.48 21.26
C PHE A 302 24.57 18.18 21.83
N ALA A 303 23.97 17.03 21.48
CA ALA A 303 22.70 16.60 22.04
C ALA A 303 22.82 16.38 23.57
N VAL A 304 23.96 15.88 24.06
CA VAL A 304 24.20 15.58 25.49
C VAL A 304 24.72 16.78 26.28
N CYS A 305 25.42 17.72 25.64
CA CYS A 305 25.97 18.89 26.32
C CYS A 305 24.85 19.88 26.76
N PRO A 306 24.97 20.54 27.93
CA PRO A 306 24.00 21.51 28.42
C PRO A 306 24.12 22.86 27.67
N ILE A 307 23.75 22.86 26.39
CA ILE A 307 23.84 23.98 25.45
C ILE A 307 22.41 24.39 25.06
N SER A 308 22.17 25.68 24.77
CA SER A 308 20.85 26.15 24.33
C SER A 308 20.37 25.42 23.06
N SER A 309 19.08 25.12 22.96
CA SER A 309 18.53 24.37 21.82
C SER A 309 18.77 25.07 20.47
N THR A 310 18.79 26.41 20.44
CA THR A 310 19.13 27.19 19.24
C THR A 310 20.52 26.86 18.70
N ILE A 311 21.50 26.75 19.59
CA ILE A 311 22.89 26.44 19.24
C ILE A 311 23.01 24.97 18.82
N ARG A 312 22.33 24.07 19.54
CA ARG A 312 22.31 22.63 19.22
C ARG A 312 21.79 22.37 17.79
N LEU A 313 20.79 23.12 17.33
CA LEU A 313 20.16 22.94 16.00
C LEU A 313 20.92 23.63 14.86
N ILE A 314 21.46 24.84 15.07
CA ILE A 314 22.05 25.64 14.00
C ILE A 314 23.49 25.24 13.67
N ILE A 315 24.30 24.87 14.68
CA ILE A 315 25.74 24.65 14.50
C ILE A 315 26.12 23.45 13.61
N PRO A 316 25.44 22.29 13.65
CA PRO A 316 25.89 21.14 12.85
C PRO A 316 25.76 21.35 11.33
N ILE A 317 24.87 22.24 10.87
CA ILE A 317 24.65 22.54 9.44
C ILE A 317 25.91 23.14 8.77
N PRO A 318 26.47 24.27 9.23
CA PRO A 318 27.70 24.83 8.65
C PRO A 318 28.90 23.89 8.83
N ILE A 319 28.92 23.08 9.88
CA ILE A 319 30.01 22.13 10.12
C ILE A 319 30.05 21.04 9.05
N PHE A 320 28.91 20.56 8.56
CA PHE A 320 28.87 19.63 7.44
C PHE A 320 29.60 20.18 6.20
N ILE A 321 29.37 21.47 5.88
CA ILE A 321 30.01 22.14 4.72
C ILE A 321 31.52 22.30 4.94
N VAL A 322 31.93 22.68 6.16
CA VAL A 322 33.35 22.78 6.52
C VAL A 322 34.03 21.42 6.43
N MET A 323 33.41 20.35 6.94
CA MET A 323 33.96 19.00 6.91
C MET A 323 34.10 18.47 5.48
N GLN A 324 33.18 18.78 4.56
CA GLN A 324 33.36 18.43 3.14
C GLN A 324 34.64 19.06 2.56
N SER A 325 34.91 20.34 2.88
CA SER A 325 36.11 21.03 2.42
C SER A 325 37.38 20.41 3.01
N VAL A 326 37.37 20.04 4.30
CA VAL A 326 38.49 19.37 4.97
C VAL A 326 38.78 18.00 4.35
N PHE A 327 37.76 17.16 4.17
CA PHE A 327 37.93 15.82 3.58
C PHE A 327 38.36 15.88 2.12
N TYR A 328 37.95 16.90 1.35
CA TYR A 328 38.46 17.12 -0.01
C TYR A 328 39.99 17.25 -0.03
N PHE A 329 40.58 18.08 0.84
CA PHE A 329 42.04 18.24 0.91
C PHE A 329 42.73 16.99 1.45
N LEU A 330 42.19 16.37 2.51
CA LEU A 330 42.76 15.15 3.11
C LEU A 330 42.80 14.00 2.09
N PHE A 331 41.71 13.75 1.37
CA PHE A 331 41.64 12.67 0.39
C PHE A 331 42.56 12.92 -0.81
N LYS A 332 42.67 14.16 -1.28
CA LYS A 332 43.63 14.53 -2.32
C LYS A 332 45.08 14.26 -1.90
N MET A 333 45.43 14.57 -0.66
CA MET A 333 46.76 14.25 -0.11
C MET A 333 47.00 12.74 -0.01
N THR A 334 46.01 11.98 0.48
CA THR A 334 46.12 10.51 0.62
C THR A 334 46.26 9.82 -0.74
N ARG A 335 45.52 10.25 -1.77
CA ARG A 335 45.62 9.70 -3.13
C ARG A 335 47.01 9.93 -3.73
N LYS A 336 47.57 11.13 -3.58
CA LYS A 336 48.92 11.44 -4.05
C LYS A 336 49.97 10.55 -3.35
N LYS A 337 49.89 10.41 -2.03
CA LYS A 337 50.77 9.53 -1.26
C LYS A 337 50.64 8.06 -1.68
N ALA A 338 49.43 7.59 -1.97
CA ALA A 338 49.19 6.19 -2.37
C ALA A 338 49.88 5.84 -3.70
N ILE A 339 49.98 6.78 -4.63
CA ILE A 339 50.70 6.61 -5.91
C ILE A 339 52.22 6.61 -5.71
N GLU A 340 52.74 7.43 -4.78
CA GLU A 340 54.18 7.54 -4.49
C GLU A 340 54.74 6.33 -3.69
N LEU A 341 53.93 5.70 -2.83
CA LEU A 341 54.36 4.66 -1.87
C LEU A 341 54.32 3.20 -2.40
N LEU A 342 54.32 3.00 -3.71
CA LEU A 342 54.25 1.67 -4.32
C LEU A 342 55.56 0.87 -4.12
N PRO A 343 55.52 -0.41 -3.69
CA PRO A 343 54.37 -1.25 -3.28
C PRO A 343 54.11 -1.28 -1.75
N THR A 344 52.86 -1.49 -1.34
CA THR A 344 52.41 -1.47 0.07
C THR A 344 52.37 -2.88 0.70
N LYS A 345 52.50 -2.96 2.04
CA LYS A 345 52.55 -4.23 2.81
C LYS A 345 51.19 -4.80 3.23
N LEU A 346 50.11 -4.02 3.16
CA LEU A 346 48.78 -4.40 3.66
C LEU A 346 47.84 -4.67 2.47
N GLU A 347 47.08 -5.77 2.51
CA GLU A 347 46.21 -6.19 1.40
C GLU A 347 45.22 -5.09 0.98
N GLU A 348 44.50 -4.48 1.93
CA GLU A 348 43.51 -3.43 1.65
C GLU A 348 44.15 -2.18 1.02
N GLN A 349 45.36 -1.83 1.45
CA GLN A 349 46.11 -0.70 0.88
C GLN A 349 46.57 -1.01 -0.54
N ALA A 350 46.97 -2.26 -0.84
CA ALA A 350 47.37 -2.67 -2.18
C ALA A 350 46.18 -2.62 -3.16
N LEU A 351 45.00 -3.09 -2.74
CA LEU A 351 43.76 -3.01 -3.52
C LEU A 351 43.29 -1.56 -3.72
N MET A 352 43.41 -0.71 -2.69
CA MET A 352 43.14 0.72 -2.78
C MET A 352 44.07 1.39 -3.80
N THR A 353 45.37 1.15 -3.73
CA THR A 353 46.34 1.73 -4.67
C THR A 353 46.06 1.29 -6.11
N MET A 354 45.68 0.02 -6.34
CA MET A 354 45.28 -0.45 -7.67
C MET A 354 44.12 0.38 -8.26
N ARG A 355 43.09 0.67 -7.45
CA ARG A 355 41.92 1.47 -7.86
C ARG A 355 42.30 2.92 -8.14
N ILE A 356 43.15 3.51 -7.30
CA ILE A 356 43.63 4.90 -7.46
C ILE A 356 44.47 5.03 -8.75
N VAL A 357 45.42 4.13 -9.00
CA VAL A 357 46.27 4.16 -10.20
C VAL A 357 45.43 3.97 -11.48
N MET A 358 44.42 3.08 -11.45
CA MET A 358 43.48 2.92 -12.57
C MET A 358 42.73 4.23 -12.91
N ALA A 359 42.36 5.01 -11.88
CA ALA A 359 41.64 6.27 -12.08
C ALA A 359 42.55 7.45 -12.46
N ASP A 360 43.68 7.60 -11.77
CA ASP A 360 44.52 8.81 -11.82
C ASP A 360 45.74 8.69 -12.76
N ASP A 361 46.28 7.49 -12.99
CA ASP A 361 47.39 7.21 -13.92
C ASP A 361 47.12 6.03 -14.88
N PRO A 362 46.20 6.21 -15.84
CA PRO A 362 45.75 5.13 -16.72
C PRO A 362 46.83 4.63 -17.70
N LYS A 363 47.90 5.41 -17.96
CA LYS A 363 48.99 5.00 -18.85
C LYS A 363 49.86 3.92 -18.21
N SER A 364 50.29 4.16 -16.97
CA SER A 364 51.08 3.19 -16.19
C SER A 364 50.26 1.93 -15.87
N PHE A 365 48.94 2.07 -15.67
CA PHE A 365 48.07 0.94 -15.35
C PHE A 365 48.00 -0.14 -16.45
N VAL A 366 47.94 0.26 -17.73
CA VAL A 366 47.76 -0.65 -18.89
C VAL A 366 49.02 -1.45 -19.23
N ASP A 367 50.14 -1.21 -18.55
CA ASP A 367 51.36 -2.02 -18.68
C ASP A 367 51.32 -3.31 -17.84
N TRP A 368 50.27 -3.50 -17.02
CA TRP A 368 49.99 -4.69 -16.20
C TRP A 368 51.06 -5.09 -15.17
N THR A 369 52.12 -4.28 -15.03
CA THR A 369 53.24 -4.47 -14.08
C THR A 369 52.75 -4.41 -12.63
N LEU A 370 51.90 -3.43 -12.31
CA LEU A 370 51.30 -3.26 -10.99
C LEU A 370 50.49 -4.49 -10.55
N ILE A 371 49.68 -5.06 -11.45
CA ILE A 371 48.87 -6.25 -11.18
C ILE A 371 49.76 -7.44 -10.81
N ARG A 372 50.86 -7.63 -11.56
CA ARG A 372 51.83 -8.71 -11.29
C ARG A 372 52.55 -8.51 -9.96
N GLN A 373 52.90 -7.27 -9.59
CA GLN A 373 53.53 -6.93 -8.31
C GLN A 373 52.60 -7.19 -7.12
N ILE A 374 51.35 -6.75 -7.19
CA ILE A 374 50.34 -6.99 -6.13
C ILE A 374 50.11 -8.49 -5.94
N THR A 375 50.03 -9.24 -7.04
CA THR A 375 49.84 -10.69 -7.02
C THR A 375 51.00 -11.43 -6.36
N ALA A 376 52.24 -10.98 -6.59
CA ALA A 376 53.42 -11.56 -5.98
C ALA A 376 53.51 -11.29 -4.46
N LEU A 377 52.99 -10.15 -4.00
CA LEU A 377 53.01 -9.74 -2.59
C LEU A 377 51.84 -10.31 -1.77
N HIS A 378 50.66 -10.46 -2.38
CA HIS A 378 49.42 -10.89 -1.70
C HIS A 378 48.67 -11.95 -2.53
N PRO A 379 49.05 -13.24 -2.45
CA PRO A 379 48.38 -14.32 -3.16
C PRO A 379 47.12 -14.81 -2.43
N THR A 380 46.16 -13.91 -2.18
CA THR A 380 44.88 -14.24 -1.53
C THR A 380 43.73 -14.34 -2.53
N THR A 381 42.73 -15.16 -2.22
CA THR A 381 41.55 -15.39 -3.07
C THR A 381 40.83 -14.08 -3.39
N ASN A 382 40.69 -13.17 -2.42
CA ASN A 382 40.08 -11.85 -2.61
C ASN A 382 40.86 -11.00 -3.64
N VAL A 383 42.20 -10.97 -3.55
CA VAL A 383 43.05 -10.24 -4.52
C VAL A 383 42.90 -10.81 -5.93
N PHE A 384 42.91 -12.13 -6.10
CA PHE A 384 42.75 -12.77 -7.42
C PHE A 384 41.43 -12.38 -8.11
N ILE A 385 40.32 -12.40 -7.38
CA ILE A 385 39.00 -12.08 -7.97
C ILE A 385 38.90 -10.59 -8.27
N ARG A 386 39.42 -9.70 -7.42
CA ARG A 386 39.43 -8.26 -7.68
C ARG A 386 40.31 -7.90 -8.89
N ILE A 387 41.43 -8.60 -9.08
CA ILE A 387 42.24 -8.47 -10.30
C ILE A 387 41.47 -8.99 -11.52
N ALA A 388 40.82 -10.14 -11.42
CA ALA A 388 39.99 -10.69 -12.51
C ALA A 388 38.82 -9.76 -12.87
N GLN A 389 38.20 -9.09 -11.89
CA GLN A 389 37.20 -8.04 -12.08
C GLN A 389 37.77 -6.91 -12.95
N VAL A 390 38.97 -6.41 -12.64
CA VAL A 390 39.58 -5.31 -13.40
C VAL A 390 40.02 -5.76 -14.80
N LEU A 391 40.60 -6.95 -14.96
CA LEU A 391 40.96 -7.50 -16.28
C LEU A 391 39.73 -7.72 -17.18
N SER A 392 38.56 -7.98 -16.58
CA SER A 392 37.31 -8.10 -17.33
C SER A 392 36.86 -6.78 -17.99
N PHE A 393 37.39 -5.62 -17.59
CA PHE A 393 37.12 -4.34 -18.25
C PHE A 393 37.81 -4.21 -19.60
N PHE A 394 38.91 -4.93 -19.83
CA PHE A 394 39.78 -4.76 -21.01
C PHE A 394 39.65 -5.96 -21.96
N PRO A 395 39.00 -5.81 -23.14
CA PRO A 395 38.81 -6.90 -24.10
C PRO A 395 40.12 -7.45 -24.70
N SER A 396 41.14 -6.59 -24.82
CA SER A 396 42.45 -6.95 -25.39
C SER A 396 43.22 -8.00 -24.60
N GLU A 397 42.99 -8.11 -23.29
CA GLU A 397 43.75 -9.00 -22.39
C GLU A 397 42.98 -10.28 -22.01
N SER A 398 42.60 -11.05 -23.01
CA SER A 398 41.89 -12.32 -22.78
C SER A 398 42.79 -13.42 -22.18
N GLN A 399 44.10 -13.38 -22.43
CA GLN A 399 45.06 -14.37 -21.92
C GLN A 399 45.29 -14.24 -20.41
N LEU A 400 45.53 -13.03 -19.91
CA LEU A 400 45.69 -12.78 -18.47
C LEU A 400 44.39 -13.11 -17.72
N LEU A 401 43.23 -12.73 -18.28
CA LEU A 401 41.93 -13.10 -17.68
C LEU A 401 41.76 -14.62 -17.56
N ASN A 402 42.15 -15.39 -18.60
CA ASN A 402 42.09 -16.85 -18.57
C ASN A 402 42.96 -17.44 -17.45
N HIS A 403 44.17 -16.88 -17.25
CA HIS A 403 45.07 -17.31 -16.18
C HIS A 403 44.43 -17.16 -14.79
N TYR A 404 43.86 -15.98 -14.48
CA TYR A 404 43.20 -15.77 -13.18
C TYR A 404 41.91 -16.58 -13.02
N VAL A 405 41.12 -16.77 -14.08
CA VAL A 405 39.93 -17.64 -14.03
C VAL A 405 40.33 -19.08 -13.68
N MET A 406 41.42 -19.60 -14.25
CA MET A 406 41.94 -20.93 -13.92
C MET A 406 42.47 -21.04 -12.48
N ILE A 407 43.08 -19.98 -11.94
CA ILE A 407 43.50 -19.94 -10.53
C ILE A 407 42.27 -19.95 -9.61
N ILE A 408 41.33 -19.04 -9.81
CA ILE A 408 40.11 -18.91 -8.99
C ILE A 408 39.28 -20.20 -9.01
N SER A 409 39.22 -20.89 -10.16
CA SER A 409 38.47 -22.15 -10.28
C SER A 409 38.99 -23.29 -9.40
N LYS A 410 40.22 -23.19 -8.88
CA LYS A 410 40.82 -24.19 -7.97
C LYS A 410 40.56 -23.88 -6.49
N HIS A 411 40.01 -22.71 -6.18
CA HIS A 411 39.72 -22.25 -4.82
C HIS A 411 38.26 -22.50 -4.46
N SER A 412 38.01 -23.12 -3.30
CA SER A 412 36.66 -23.41 -2.78
C SER A 412 36.18 -22.42 -1.71
N ASP A 413 37.03 -21.48 -1.28
CA ASP A 413 36.83 -20.54 -0.17
C ASP A 413 36.08 -19.24 -0.56
N LEU A 414 35.33 -19.24 -1.66
CA LEU A 414 34.65 -18.07 -2.20
C LEU A 414 33.41 -17.67 -1.39
N LYS A 415 33.35 -16.42 -0.93
CA LYS A 415 32.13 -15.84 -0.31
C LYS A 415 31.01 -15.68 -1.35
N LEU A 416 29.76 -15.54 -0.91
CA LEU A 416 28.61 -15.42 -1.82
C LEU A 416 28.76 -14.33 -2.91
N HIS A 417 29.20 -13.13 -2.53
CA HIS A 417 29.39 -12.02 -3.49
C HIS A 417 30.61 -12.23 -4.41
N GLU A 418 31.64 -12.91 -3.92
CA GLU A 418 32.81 -13.33 -4.70
C GLU A 418 32.41 -14.42 -5.72
N ARG A 419 31.55 -15.37 -5.33
CA ARG A 419 30.95 -16.37 -6.23
C ARG A 419 30.08 -15.72 -7.31
N PHE A 420 29.26 -14.74 -6.94
CA PHE A 420 28.47 -13.96 -7.91
C PHE A 420 29.36 -13.20 -8.90
N MET A 421 30.38 -12.50 -8.41
CA MET A 421 31.34 -11.78 -9.25
C MET A 421 32.09 -12.74 -10.19
N PHE A 422 32.54 -13.89 -9.68
CA PHE A 422 33.17 -14.93 -10.48
C PHE A 422 32.23 -15.50 -11.55
N TYR A 423 30.95 -15.69 -11.22
CA TYR A 423 29.92 -16.06 -12.18
C TYR A 423 29.81 -15.04 -13.33
N GLN A 424 29.80 -13.74 -13.04
CA GLN A 424 29.77 -12.69 -14.09
C GLN A 424 31.07 -12.65 -14.92
N ILE A 425 32.23 -12.77 -14.26
CA ILE A 425 33.55 -12.81 -14.93
C ILE A 425 33.63 -14.01 -15.88
N ARG A 426 33.14 -15.19 -15.47
CA ARG A 426 33.10 -16.38 -16.32
C ARG A 426 32.22 -16.18 -17.55
N ARG A 427 31.11 -15.45 -17.46
CA ARG A 427 30.30 -15.07 -18.62
C ARG A 427 31.07 -14.14 -19.57
N VAL A 428 31.76 -13.13 -19.05
CA VAL A 428 32.64 -12.26 -19.87
C VAL A 428 33.76 -13.05 -20.53
N HIS A 429 34.31 -14.04 -19.83
CA HIS A 429 35.34 -14.92 -20.35
C HIS A 429 34.84 -15.80 -21.50
N VAL A 430 33.66 -16.43 -21.35
CA VAL A 430 33.02 -17.23 -22.41
C VAL A 430 32.70 -16.39 -23.65
N LEU A 431 32.22 -15.16 -23.47
CA LEU A 431 31.97 -14.22 -24.58
C LEU A 431 33.24 -13.88 -25.40
N ARG A 432 34.42 -13.98 -24.79
CA ARG A 432 35.72 -13.70 -25.42
C ARG A 432 36.39 -14.94 -26.02
N GLN A 433 35.86 -16.14 -25.78
CA GLN A 433 36.34 -17.39 -26.36
C GLN A 433 35.66 -17.67 -27.71
N SER A 434 36.35 -18.41 -28.58
CA SER A 434 35.78 -18.86 -29.86
C SER A 434 34.73 -19.96 -29.65
N SER A 435 33.76 -20.07 -30.57
CA SER A 435 32.67 -21.06 -30.56
C SER A 435 33.14 -22.53 -30.70
N ALA A 436 34.45 -22.79 -30.81
CA ALA A 436 35.01 -24.12 -31.06
C ALA A 436 35.30 -24.96 -29.79
N ASN A 437 34.71 -24.62 -28.64
CA ASN A 437 34.97 -25.30 -27.37
C ASN A 437 34.17 -26.62 -27.23
N LYS A 438 34.72 -27.63 -26.54
CA LYS A 438 34.03 -28.91 -26.23
C LYS A 438 32.70 -28.69 -25.49
N GLN A 439 32.66 -27.71 -24.58
CA GLN A 439 31.46 -27.34 -23.84
C GLN A 439 30.33 -26.84 -24.75
N PHE A 440 30.68 -26.03 -25.77
CA PHE A 440 29.70 -25.53 -26.73
C PHE A 440 29.07 -26.69 -27.51
N ASN A 441 29.87 -27.67 -27.96
CA ASN A 441 29.35 -28.80 -28.73
C ASN A 441 28.34 -29.64 -27.93
N PHE A 442 28.62 -29.92 -26.65
CA PHE A 442 27.67 -30.64 -25.78
C PHE A 442 26.34 -29.88 -25.60
N GLU A 443 26.42 -28.58 -25.32
CA GLU A 443 25.22 -27.74 -25.13
C GLU A 443 24.44 -27.55 -26.43
N PHE A 444 25.14 -27.43 -27.56
CA PHE A 444 24.54 -27.38 -28.89
C PHE A 444 23.80 -28.67 -29.23
N GLU A 445 24.38 -29.83 -28.92
CA GLU A 445 23.71 -31.14 -29.11
C GLU A 445 22.44 -31.27 -28.27
N GLU A 446 22.45 -30.78 -27.02
CA GLU A 446 21.24 -30.78 -26.18
C GLU A 446 20.15 -29.84 -26.72
N VAL A 447 20.51 -28.62 -27.16
CA VAL A 447 19.59 -27.68 -27.83
C VAL A 447 18.98 -28.34 -29.05
N LYS A 448 19.81 -28.92 -29.92
CA LYS A 448 19.38 -29.62 -31.14
C LYS A 448 18.43 -30.77 -30.81
N LYS A 449 18.74 -31.57 -29.79
CA LYS A 449 17.90 -32.70 -29.33
C LYS A 449 16.53 -32.23 -28.84
N GLN A 450 16.46 -31.17 -28.04
CA GLN A 450 15.18 -30.63 -27.54
C GLN A 450 14.36 -29.99 -28.67
N THR A 451 15.00 -29.28 -29.60
CA THR A 451 14.36 -28.73 -30.80
C THR A 451 13.77 -29.86 -31.66
N SER A 452 14.54 -30.91 -31.96
CA SER A 452 14.05 -32.07 -32.71
C SER A 452 12.91 -32.78 -31.99
N LYS A 453 12.97 -32.91 -30.67
CA LYS A 453 11.89 -33.47 -29.86
C LYS A 453 10.61 -32.63 -29.92
N MET A 454 10.72 -31.30 -29.89
CA MET A 454 9.59 -30.38 -30.02
C MET A 454 8.92 -30.52 -31.40
N ILE A 455 9.72 -30.55 -32.46
CA ILE A 455 9.25 -30.72 -33.84
C ILE A 455 8.52 -32.06 -33.98
N ALA A 456 9.08 -33.13 -33.41
CA ALA A 456 8.46 -34.46 -33.40
C ALA A 456 7.14 -34.51 -32.62
N CYS A 457 7.03 -33.80 -31.49
CA CYS A 457 5.76 -33.69 -30.74
C CYS A 457 4.69 -32.94 -31.54
N PHE A 458 5.05 -31.84 -32.22
CA PHE A 458 4.11 -31.14 -33.10
C PHE A 458 3.70 -32.00 -34.30
N SER A 459 4.60 -32.78 -34.91
CA SER A 459 4.25 -33.67 -36.02
C SER A 459 3.36 -34.83 -35.58
N GLN A 460 3.64 -35.44 -34.42
CA GLN A 460 2.83 -36.52 -33.85
C GLN A 460 1.44 -36.06 -33.42
N PHE A 461 1.29 -34.80 -32.97
CA PHE A 461 -0.01 -34.20 -32.64
C PHE A 461 -0.99 -34.20 -33.82
N PHE A 462 -0.49 -34.07 -35.06
CA PHE A 462 -1.33 -34.12 -36.26
C PHE A 462 -1.68 -35.54 -36.73
N VAL A 463 -0.86 -36.55 -36.37
CA VAL A 463 -1.03 -37.94 -36.82
C VAL A 463 -1.90 -38.76 -35.87
N THR A 464 -1.79 -38.48 -34.58
CA THR A 464 -2.61 -39.11 -33.53
C THR A 464 -3.94 -38.34 -33.49
N ASN A 465 -5.07 -38.99 -33.80
CA ASN A 465 -6.43 -38.40 -33.75
C ASN A 465 -6.85 -38.02 -32.31
N ASN A 466 -6.05 -37.21 -31.61
CA ASN A 466 -6.37 -36.72 -30.29
C ASN A 466 -7.41 -35.60 -30.44
N GLU A 467 -8.51 -35.70 -29.70
CA GLU A 467 -9.50 -34.63 -29.62
C GLU A 467 -8.80 -33.32 -29.22
N LEU A 468 -8.88 -32.29 -30.09
CA LEU A 468 -8.29 -30.99 -29.82
C LEU A 468 -8.93 -30.44 -28.54
N SER A 469 -8.15 -30.37 -27.45
CA SER A 469 -8.62 -29.89 -26.16
C SER A 469 -7.70 -28.80 -25.62
N ILE A 470 -8.25 -27.93 -24.78
CA ILE A 470 -7.49 -26.87 -24.12
C ILE A 470 -6.34 -27.48 -23.29
N GLY A 471 -6.57 -28.62 -22.65
CA GLY A 471 -5.56 -29.30 -21.83
C GLY A 471 -4.37 -29.83 -22.63
N THR A 472 -4.60 -30.34 -23.84
CA THR A 472 -3.52 -30.73 -24.76
C THR A 472 -2.75 -29.53 -25.30
N LEU A 473 -3.43 -28.41 -25.55
CA LEU A 473 -2.79 -27.16 -25.98
C LEU A 473 -1.88 -26.59 -24.88
N ILE A 474 -2.31 -26.61 -23.62
CA ILE A 474 -1.47 -26.16 -22.49
C ILE A 474 -0.24 -27.06 -22.30
N GLY A 475 -0.38 -28.37 -22.49
CA GLY A 475 0.75 -29.29 -22.51
C GLY A 475 1.79 -28.92 -23.57
N LEU A 476 1.34 -28.56 -24.78
CA LEU A 476 2.20 -28.04 -25.85
C LEU A 476 2.82 -26.68 -25.49
N VAL A 477 2.07 -25.76 -24.87
CA VAL A 477 2.61 -24.47 -24.38
C VAL A 477 3.77 -24.70 -23.41
N LYS A 478 3.62 -25.62 -22.45
CA LYS A 478 4.65 -25.93 -21.45
C LYS A 478 5.93 -26.46 -22.11
N LEU A 479 5.78 -27.35 -23.08
CA LEU A 479 6.91 -27.89 -23.85
C LEU A 479 7.56 -26.79 -24.72
N ASN A 480 6.77 -25.99 -25.44
CA ASN A 480 7.25 -24.92 -26.32
C ASN A 480 8.01 -23.85 -25.53
N LYS A 481 7.44 -23.44 -24.40
CA LYS A 481 8.05 -22.47 -23.48
C LYS A 481 9.38 -22.96 -22.90
N LYS A 482 9.50 -24.28 -22.63
CA LYS A 482 10.76 -24.89 -22.19
C LYS A 482 11.80 -24.88 -23.31
N THR A 483 11.44 -25.30 -24.53
CA THR A 483 12.36 -25.31 -25.68
C THR A 483 12.82 -23.89 -26.04
N ASN A 484 11.89 -22.94 -26.11
CA ASN A 484 12.21 -21.54 -26.39
C ASN A 484 13.20 -20.96 -25.37
N SER A 485 12.99 -21.26 -24.07
CA SER A 485 13.90 -20.79 -23.02
C SER A 485 15.31 -21.34 -23.17
N LEU A 486 15.43 -22.61 -23.56
CA LEU A 486 16.71 -23.30 -23.72
C LEU A 486 17.47 -22.81 -24.96
N CYS A 487 16.77 -22.54 -26.07
CA CYS A 487 17.36 -21.94 -27.27
C CYS A 487 17.88 -20.52 -27.02
N ASN A 488 17.06 -19.65 -26.41
CA ASN A 488 17.45 -18.28 -26.12
C ASN A 488 18.62 -18.20 -25.13
N GLU A 489 18.65 -19.08 -24.13
CA GLU A 489 19.76 -19.23 -23.21
C GLU A 489 21.08 -19.57 -23.93
N ALA A 490 21.04 -20.50 -24.87
CA ALA A 490 22.24 -20.90 -25.60
C ALA A 490 22.72 -19.82 -26.58
N LEU A 491 21.80 -19.06 -27.20
CA LEU A 491 22.12 -17.87 -28.01
C LEU A 491 22.77 -16.75 -27.20
N GLU A 492 22.32 -16.54 -25.96
CA GLU A 492 22.91 -15.51 -25.10
C GLU A 492 24.32 -15.88 -24.63
N LYS A 493 24.56 -17.17 -24.38
CA LYS A 493 25.87 -17.68 -23.97
C LYS A 493 26.89 -17.65 -25.11
N TYR A 494 26.45 -17.98 -26.32
CA TYR A 494 27.29 -18.01 -27.52
C TYR A 494 26.71 -17.15 -28.65
N PRO A 495 26.68 -15.82 -28.48
CA PRO A 495 26.05 -14.92 -29.45
C PRO A 495 26.73 -14.91 -30.82
N ASN A 496 27.97 -15.41 -30.89
CA ASN A 496 28.79 -15.46 -32.10
C ASN A 496 28.75 -16.84 -32.78
N SER A 497 27.82 -17.73 -32.41
CA SER A 497 27.70 -19.06 -33.01
C SER A 497 26.68 -19.08 -34.14
N SER A 498 27.16 -19.12 -35.39
CA SER A 498 26.29 -19.26 -36.57
C SER A 498 25.50 -20.57 -36.53
N ARG A 499 26.12 -21.68 -36.13
CA ARG A 499 25.45 -22.99 -35.95
C ARG A 499 24.22 -22.92 -35.06
N LEU A 500 24.29 -22.17 -33.97
CA LEU A 500 23.19 -22.04 -33.02
C LEU A 500 22.10 -21.10 -33.53
N ALA A 501 22.48 -20.05 -34.25
CA ALA A 501 21.54 -19.16 -34.95
C ALA A 501 20.75 -19.90 -36.05
N TYR A 502 21.37 -20.82 -36.80
CA TYR A 502 20.66 -21.67 -37.76
C TYR A 502 19.63 -22.60 -37.08
N GLU A 503 20.00 -23.28 -35.99
CA GLU A 503 19.05 -24.13 -35.26
C GLU A 503 17.91 -23.32 -34.61
N TYR A 504 18.18 -22.08 -34.15
CA TYR A 504 17.12 -21.21 -33.65
C TYR A 504 16.17 -20.73 -34.75
N SER A 505 16.70 -20.38 -35.92
CA SER A 505 15.89 -20.07 -37.11
C SER A 505 14.96 -21.25 -37.45
N ARG A 506 15.50 -22.48 -37.47
CA ARG A 506 14.71 -23.69 -37.68
C ARG A 506 13.62 -23.88 -36.63
N TYR A 507 13.94 -23.68 -35.36
CA TYR A 507 12.98 -23.75 -34.25
C TYR A 507 11.82 -22.74 -34.43
N LEU A 508 12.11 -21.48 -34.78
CA LEU A 508 11.09 -20.45 -34.96
C LEU A 508 10.13 -20.77 -36.11
N ILE A 509 10.67 -21.28 -37.23
CA ILE A 509 9.88 -21.63 -38.41
C ILE A 509 9.00 -22.86 -38.13
N GLU A 510 9.56 -23.90 -37.51
CA GLU A 510 8.87 -25.18 -37.32
C GLU A 510 7.91 -25.21 -36.13
N CYS A 511 8.29 -24.60 -35.00
CA CYS A 511 7.54 -24.70 -33.74
C CYS A 511 6.70 -23.46 -33.41
N HIS A 512 7.13 -22.26 -33.83
CA HIS A 512 6.41 -21.00 -33.60
C HIS A 512 5.64 -20.48 -34.82
N ALA A 513 5.91 -21.02 -36.01
CA ALA A 513 5.40 -20.50 -37.29
C ALA A 513 5.66 -18.99 -37.46
N GLU A 514 6.77 -18.50 -36.90
CA GLU A 514 7.23 -17.10 -37.00
C GLU A 514 8.19 -16.97 -38.19
N PHE A 515 7.62 -16.99 -39.38
CA PHE A 515 8.38 -17.08 -40.63
C PHE A 515 9.32 -15.88 -40.84
N LYS A 516 8.88 -14.64 -40.57
CA LYS A 516 9.67 -13.42 -40.80
C LYS A 516 10.84 -13.26 -39.82
N GLU A 517 10.65 -13.67 -38.56
CA GLU A 517 11.72 -13.64 -37.57
C GLU A 517 12.72 -14.78 -37.79
N GLY A 518 12.22 -15.97 -38.17
CA GLY A 518 13.06 -17.10 -38.57
C GLY A 518 14.00 -16.77 -39.74
N THR A 519 13.51 -16.07 -40.78
CA THR A 519 14.34 -15.66 -41.92
C THR A 519 15.39 -14.60 -41.53
N ALA A 520 15.04 -13.66 -40.65
CA ALA A 520 15.96 -12.67 -40.13
C ALA A 520 17.12 -13.30 -39.34
N TRP A 521 16.82 -14.30 -38.49
CA TRP A 521 17.85 -15.05 -37.77
C TRP A 521 18.74 -15.90 -38.69
N TYR A 522 18.19 -16.41 -39.78
CA TYR A 522 18.97 -17.11 -40.82
C TYR A 522 19.97 -16.16 -41.51
N ASN A 523 19.52 -14.97 -41.94
CA ASN A 523 20.40 -13.94 -42.51
C ASN A 523 21.52 -13.55 -41.52
N LYS A 524 21.15 -13.38 -40.26
CA LYS A 524 22.11 -13.08 -39.19
C LYS A 524 23.16 -14.19 -39.04
N ALA A 525 22.79 -15.46 -39.20
CA ALA A 525 23.72 -16.58 -39.17
C ALA A 525 24.71 -16.54 -40.36
N GLU A 526 24.25 -16.21 -41.57
CA GLU A 526 25.14 -16.02 -42.73
C GLU A 526 26.11 -14.85 -42.53
N GLN A 527 25.66 -13.75 -41.94
CA GLN A 527 26.52 -12.62 -41.60
C GLN A 527 27.59 -12.98 -40.56
N MET A 528 27.26 -13.87 -39.61
CA MET A 528 28.24 -14.44 -38.67
C MET A 528 29.29 -15.30 -39.39
N ASP A 529 28.90 -16.12 -40.37
CA ASP A 529 29.82 -16.95 -41.16
C ASP A 529 30.77 -16.10 -42.05
N THR A 530 30.31 -14.94 -42.53
CA THR A 530 31.15 -13.99 -43.29
C THR A 530 32.08 -13.14 -42.44
N GLY A 531 32.09 -13.33 -41.11
CA GLY A 531 33.01 -12.66 -40.18
C GLY A 531 32.68 -11.19 -39.87
N LYS A 532 31.50 -10.69 -40.28
CA LYS A 532 31.04 -9.34 -39.99
C LYS A 532 30.20 -9.33 -38.70
N HIS A 533 30.83 -9.12 -37.54
CA HIS A 533 30.10 -8.70 -36.34
C HIS A 533 30.97 -7.96 -35.32
N THR A 534 30.31 -7.28 -34.39
CA THR A 534 30.89 -6.39 -33.39
C THR A 534 30.28 -6.67 -32.02
N ALA A 535 30.81 -7.68 -31.30
CA ALA A 535 30.38 -7.96 -29.94
C ALA A 535 30.53 -6.72 -29.05
N ILE A 536 29.41 -6.24 -28.49
CA ILE A 536 29.39 -5.10 -27.58
C ILE A 536 29.81 -5.58 -26.19
N TYR A 537 31.02 -5.25 -25.77
CA TYR A 537 31.51 -5.57 -24.43
C TYR A 537 30.94 -4.59 -23.39
N TYR A 538 29.88 -4.97 -22.69
CA TYR A 538 29.25 -4.14 -21.65
C TYR A 538 30.24 -3.71 -20.56
N SER A 539 31.13 -4.59 -20.10
CA SER A 539 32.14 -4.25 -19.09
C SER A 539 33.11 -3.16 -19.55
N PHE A 540 33.53 -3.18 -20.82
CA PHE A 540 34.37 -2.14 -21.42
C PHE A 540 33.60 -0.82 -21.55
N ARG A 541 32.35 -0.88 -22.05
CA ARG A 541 31.49 0.31 -22.18
C ARG A 541 31.24 0.99 -20.83
N SER A 542 30.92 0.22 -19.80
CA SER A 542 30.73 0.71 -18.43
C SER A 542 31.96 1.40 -17.87
N MET A 543 33.14 0.79 -18.04
CA MET A 543 34.41 1.37 -17.59
C MET A 543 34.76 2.66 -18.34
N VAL A 544 34.60 2.70 -19.67
CA VAL A 544 34.85 3.89 -20.50
C VAL A 544 33.90 5.04 -20.15
N ASN A 545 32.64 4.74 -19.82
CA ASN A 545 31.68 5.77 -19.41
C ASN A 545 32.10 6.46 -18.10
N LEU A 546 32.71 5.73 -17.16
CA LEU A 546 33.23 6.28 -15.91
C LEU A 546 34.59 6.97 -16.09
N TYR A 547 35.46 6.38 -16.90
CA TYR A 547 36.82 6.86 -17.16
C TYR A 547 37.04 7.18 -18.64
N PRO A 548 36.41 8.24 -19.18
CA PRO A 548 36.52 8.57 -20.60
C PRO A 548 37.96 8.95 -21.02
N VAL A 549 38.85 9.18 -20.05
CA VAL A 549 40.28 9.47 -20.26
C VAL A 549 40.98 8.39 -21.10
N TYR A 550 40.59 7.11 -20.96
CA TYR A 550 41.16 6.00 -21.74
C TYR A 550 40.96 6.16 -23.26
N LEU A 551 39.80 6.66 -23.70
CA LEU A 551 39.53 6.94 -25.11
C LEU A 551 39.98 8.36 -25.50
N LYS A 552 39.67 9.38 -24.69
CA LYS A 552 39.99 10.78 -24.99
C LYS A 552 41.49 11.05 -25.15
N LYS A 553 42.34 10.32 -24.43
CA LYS A 553 43.81 10.40 -24.55
C LYS A 553 44.39 9.34 -25.50
N ASN A 554 43.57 8.66 -26.31
CA ASN A 554 43.96 7.60 -27.25
C ASN A 554 44.84 6.51 -26.61
N ILE A 555 44.53 6.09 -25.38
CA ILE A 555 45.25 4.97 -24.72
C ILE A 555 44.74 3.64 -25.29
N LEU A 556 43.42 3.54 -25.49
CA LEU A 556 42.73 2.39 -26.09
C LEU A 556 41.89 2.82 -27.30
N ASP A 557 41.69 1.92 -28.26
CA ASP A 557 40.72 2.09 -29.34
C ASP A 557 39.29 1.72 -28.91
N TYR A 558 38.30 1.94 -29.79
CA TYR A 558 36.88 1.62 -29.53
C TYR A 558 36.60 0.11 -29.39
N LYS A 559 37.57 -0.75 -29.71
CA LYS A 559 37.53 -2.21 -29.51
C LYS A 559 38.29 -2.64 -28.25
N GLY A 560 38.89 -1.71 -27.52
CA GLY A 560 39.67 -1.96 -26.30
C GLY A 560 41.12 -2.40 -26.54
N LYS A 561 41.69 -2.21 -27.74
CA LYS A 561 43.08 -2.51 -28.08
C LYS A 561 44.01 -1.33 -27.75
N LYS A 562 45.21 -1.61 -27.25
CA LYS A 562 46.24 -0.59 -26.94
C LYS A 562 46.70 0.11 -28.22
N ILE A 563 46.64 1.44 -28.23
CA ILE A 563 47.21 2.25 -29.31
C ILE A 563 48.66 2.54 -28.92
N ILE A 564 49.60 1.82 -29.53
CA ILE A 564 51.03 2.13 -29.38
C ILE A 564 51.29 3.35 -30.26
N THR A 565 51.58 4.50 -29.66
CA THR A 565 52.06 5.69 -30.37
C THR A 565 53.42 5.39 -30.98
N VAL A 566 53.42 4.83 -32.19
CA VAL A 566 54.50 5.07 -33.14
C VAL A 566 54.12 6.37 -33.84
N GLU A 567 54.87 7.44 -33.61
CA GLU A 567 54.80 8.63 -34.44
C GLU A 567 55.07 8.22 -35.90
N LYS A 568 54.00 8.03 -36.66
CA LYS A 568 54.05 7.95 -38.12
C LYS A 568 53.13 9.01 -38.68
N THR A 569 53.80 10.05 -39.17
CA THR A 569 53.47 10.88 -40.33
C THR A 569 52.08 10.69 -40.94
N LYS A 570 51.37 11.83 -41.01
CA LYS A 570 50.15 12.06 -41.79
C LYS A 570 50.22 11.36 -43.16
N ALA A 571 49.33 10.39 -43.37
CA ALA A 571 48.89 9.96 -44.68
C ALA A 571 47.36 9.85 -44.63
N GLY A 572 46.70 10.58 -45.53
CA GLY A 572 45.25 10.59 -45.64
C GLY A 572 44.72 9.24 -46.12
N SER A 573 43.65 8.79 -45.50
CA SER A 573 42.81 7.70 -46.03
C SER A 573 41.35 8.06 -45.78
N SER A 574 40.66 8.33 -46.89
CA SER A 574 39.24 8.60 -46.99
C SER A 574 38.42 7.48 -46.35
N ALA A 575 37.58 7.81 -45.38
CA ALA A 575 36.58 6.90 -44.84
C ALA A 575 35.29 7.08 -45.62
N SER A 576 34.97 6.10 -46.47
CA SER A 576 33.67 5.95 -47.11
C SER A 576 32.64 5.48 -46.08
N SER A 577 31.76 6.39 -45.62
CA SER A 577 30.56 6.04 -44.87
C SER A 577 29.37 5.99 -45.82
N LEU A 578 29.07 4.80 -46.34
CA LEU A 578 27.77 4.46 -46.90
C LEU A 578 26.82 4.20 -45.74
N THR A 579 26.04 5.22 -45.34
CA THR A 579 24.81 5.03 -44.57
C THR A 579 23.66 5.07 -45.56
N GLY A 580 23.22 3.87 -45.97
CA GLY A 580 22.07 3.66 -46.83
C GLY A 580 20.77 4.04 -46.14
N ASN A 581 19.90 4.65 -46.93
CA ASN A 581 18.57 5.14 -46.60
C ASN A 581 17.61 3.95 -46.50
N ASN A 582 17.18 3.57 -45.29
CA ASN A 582 16.26 2.44 -45.07
C ASN A 582 14.80 2.92 -45.08
N GLY A 583 14.03 2.42 -46.04
CA GLY A 583 12.59 2.62 -46.11
C GLY A 583 11.86 1.53 -46.88
N ASN A 584 12.25 1.23 -48.12
CA ASN A 584 11.42 0.41 -49.01
C ASN A 584 12.16 -0.71 -49.78
N VAL A 585 13.47 -0.92 -49.60
CA VAL A 585 14.25 -1.95 -50.35
C VAL A 585 14.33 -3.30 -49.59
N ASP A 586 13.93 -3.33 -48.32
CA ASP A 586 14.14 -4.51 -47.46
C ASP A 586 13.06 -5.60 -47.59
N GLU A 587 11.85 -5.34 -48.08
CA GLU A 587 10.80 -6.38 -48.15
C GLU A 587 11.05 -7.39 -49.28
N GLU A 588 11.47 -6.94 -50.46
CA GLU A 588 11.72 -7.80 -51.62
C GLU A 588 13.01 -8.66 -51.44
N ALA A 589 14.06 -8.07 -50.85
CA ALA A 589 15.28 -8.79 -50.48
C ALA A 589 15.06 -9.85 -49.38
N ASN A 590 14.16 -9.57 -48.43
CA ASN A 590 13.77 -10.55 -47.40
C ASN A 590 12.87 -11.67 -47.96
N GLU A 591 12.10 -11.42 -49.02
CA GLU A 591 11.31 -12.43 -49.72
C GLU A 591 12.18 -13.41 -50.52
N GLU A 592 13.16 -12.90 -51.27
CA GLU A 592 14.10 -13.75 -52.05
C GLU A 592 14.91 -14.67 -51.13
N LEU A 593 15.33 -14.17 -49.97
CA LEU A 593 15.98 -14.98 -48.94
C LEU A 593 15.05 -16.06 -48.37
N ALA A 594 13.77 -15.76 -48.16
CA ALA A 594 12.80 -16.69 -47.60
C ALA A 594 12.47 -17.87 -48.54
N GLU A 595 12.46 -17.65 -49.86
CA GLU A 595 12.25 -18.72 -50.86
C GLU A 595 13.33 -19.81 -50.82
N ARG A 596 14.55 -19.45 -50.41
CA ARG A 596 15.66 -20.40 -50.21
C ARG A 596 15.44 -21.31 -49.00
N ILE A 597 14.66 -20.88 -48.01
CA ILE A 597 14.48 -21.58 -46.72
C ILE A 597 13.23 -22.48 -46.74
N PHE A 598 12.10 -22.01 -47.27
CA PHE A 598 10.83 -22.75 -47.28
C PHE A 598 9.90 -22.40 -48.45
N ASP A 599 8.90 -23.25 -48.71
CA ASP A 599 7.99 -23.10 -49.85
C ASP A 599 6.86 -22.08 -49.61
N LYS A 600 6.57 -21.30 -50.67
CA LYS A 600 5.46 -20.32 -50.77
C LYS A 600 5.47 -19.25 -49.66
N PRO A 601 6.54 -18.44 -49.52
CA PRO A 601 6.69 -17.50 -48.41
C PRO A 601 5.60 -16.44 -48.34
N ARG A 602 5.17 -15.87 -49.47
CA ARG A 602 4.10 -14.85 -49.53
C ARG A 602 2.79 -15.33 -48.89
N LEU A 603 2.35 -16.54 -49.24
CA LEU A 603 1.11 -17.11 -48.71
C LEU A 603 1.22 -17.45 -47.22
N ARG A 604 2.40 -17.89 -46.75
CA ARG A 604 2.65 -18.16 -45.33
C ARG A 604 2.72 -16.88 -44.50
N PHE A 605 3.36 -15.83 -44.99
CA PHE A 605 3.35 -14.51 -44.33
C PHE A 605 1.93 -13.93 -44.23
N ALA A 606 1.15 -14.02 -45.31
CA ALA A 606 -0.24 -13.56 -45.32
C ALA A 606 -1.14 -14.37 -44.38
N LEU A 607 -1.01 -15.71 -44.38
CA LEU A 607 -1.76 -16.59 -43.48
C LEU A 607 -1.41 -16.32 -42.02
N LYS A 608 -0.11 -16.19 -41.70
CA LYS A 608 0.35 -15.88 -40.34
C LYS A 608 -0.22 -14.54 -39.85
N ARG A 609 -0.16 -13.49 -40.68
CA ARG A 609 -0.76 -12.19 -40.39
C ARG A 609 -2.28 -12.29 -40.14
N ALA A 610 -2.98 -13.12 -40.92
CA ALA A 610 -4.41 -13.34 -40.72
C ALA A 610 -4.71 -14.12 -39.42
N THR A 611 -3.92 -15.14 -39.08
CA THR A 611 -4.08 -15.88 -37.81
C THR A 611 -3.71 -15.05 -36.59
N ASP A 612 -2.73 -14.16 -36.68
CA ASP A 612 -2.33 -13.28 -35.58
C ASP A 612 -3.45 -12.28 -35.23
N ASN A 613 -4.18 -11.82 -36.25
CA ASN A 613 -5.35 -10.94 -36.10
C ASN A 613 -6.59 -11.64 -35.51
N MET A 614 -6.60 -12.98 -35.36
CA MET A 614 -7.71 -13.67 -34.69
C MET A 614 -7.75 -13.27 -33.22
N LYS A 615 -8.90 -12.74 -32.77
CA LYS A 615 -9.13 -12.41 -31.36
C LYS A 615 -10.14 -13.34 -30.73
N CYS A 616 -9.90 -13.71 -29.47
CA CYS A 616 -10.87 -14.42 -28.65
C CYS A 616 -11.62 -13.42 -27.75
N VAL A 617 -12.68 -12.83 -28.28
CA VAL A 617 -13.51 -11.85 -27.54
C VAL A 617 -14.02 -12.41 -26.19
N PRO A 618 -14.44 -13.68 -26.07
CA PRO A 618 -14.85 -14.22 -24.77
C PRO A 618 -13.73 -14.26 -23.71
N LEU A 619 -12.47 -14.43 -24.13
CA LEU A 619 -11.34 -14.44 -23.21
C LEU A 619 -11.01 -13.03 -22.70
N GLU A 620 -11.09 -12.03 -23.59
CA GLU A 620 -11.01 -10.61 -23.22
C GLU A 620 -12.13 -10.25 -22.22
N LEU A 621 -13.37 -10.71 -22.47
CA LEU A 621 -14.51 -10.51 -21.58
C LEU A 621 -14.32 -11.15 -20.19
N ILE A 622 -13.73 -12.35 -20.11
CA ILE A 622 -13.42 -13.00 -18.82
C ILE A 622 -12.41 -12.15 -18.05
N TYR A 623 -11.33 -11.70 -18.71
CA TYR A 623 -10.29 -10.89 -18.11
C TYR A 623 -10.82 -9.53 -17.61
N GLU A 624 -11.55 -8.80 -18.46
CA GLU A 624 -12.19 -7.53 -18.08
C GLU A 624 -13.19 -7.74 -16.94
N GLY A 625 -13.96 -8.83 -17.01
CA GLY A 625 -14.87 -9.24 -15.94
C GLY A 625 -14.16 -9.47 -14.61
N SER A 626 -12.97 -10.10 -14.59
CA SER A 626 -12.17 -10.28 -13.36
C SER A 626 -11.78 -8.94 -12.73
N VAL A 627 -11.36 -7.97 -13.56
CA VAL A 627 -10.97 -6.63 -13.09
C VAL A 627 -12.17 -5.87 -12.55
N VAL A 628 -13.29 -5.87 -13.27
CA VAL A 628 -14.54 -5.20 -12.83
C VAL A 628 -15.02 -5.76 -11.49
N ARG A 629 -15.00 -7.08 -11.30
CA ARG A 629 -15.39 -7.70 -10.03
C ARG A 629 -14.49 -7.28 -8.88
N TYR A 630 -13.18 -7.27 -9.08
CA TYR A 630 -12.23 -6.85 -8.05
C TYR A 630 -12.47 -5.39 -7.63
N ILE A 631 -12.68 -4.49 -8.61
CA ILE A 631 -12.99 -3.09 -8.36
C ILE A 631 -14.35 -2.94 -7.65
N LEU A 632 -15.36 -3.70 -8.07
CA LEU A 632 -16.69 -3.67 -7.45
C LEU A 632 -16.62 -4.09 -5.98
N THR A 633 -15.90 -5.16 -5.65
CA THR A 633 -15.70 -5.60 -4.26
C THR A 633 -15.00 -4.53 -3.43
N PHE A 634 -13.98 -3.88 -3.99
CA PHE A 634 -13.28 -2.77 -3.32
C PHE A 634 -14.21 -1.58 -3.04
N ILE A 635 -15.04 -1.19 -4.01
CA ILE A 635 -16.01 -0.11 -3.85
C ILE A 635 -17.02 -0.47 -2.75
N VAL A 636 -17.58 -1.69 -2.78
CA VAL A 636 -18.55 -2.13 -1.76
C VAL A 636 -17.93 -2.10 -0.36
N PHE A 637 -16.68 -2.55 -0.19
CA PHE A 637 -16.01 -2.55 1.11
C PHE A 637 -15.76 -1.13 1.64
N ILE A 638 -15.34 -0.21 0.76
CA ILE A 638 -15.18 1.21 1.09
C ILE A 638 -16.53 1.83 1.46
N SER A 639 -17.56 1.59 0.65
CA SER A 639 -18.90 2.12 0.90
C SER A 639 -19.48 1.64 2.22
N LEU A 640 -19.26 0.37 2.59
CA LEU A 640 -19.66 -0.15 3.89
C LEU A 640 -18.88 0.54 5.02
N TYR A 641 -17.55 0.61 4.93
CA TYR A 641 -16.74 1.22 5.98
C TYR A 641 -17.10 2.69 6.26
N PHE A 642 -17.18 3.53 5.22
CA PHE A 642 -17.53 4.94 5.38
C PHE A 642 -19.02 5.16 5.65
N GLY A 643 -19.89 4.34 5.07
CA GLY A 643 -21.33 4.42 5.30
C GLY A 643 -21.71 4.23 6.76
N PHE A 644 -20.98 3.40 7.51
CA PHE A 644 -21.27 3.13 8.92
C PHE A 644 -20.64 4.11 9.91
N GLN A 645 -19.54 4.79 9.58
CA GLN A 645 -18.93 5.76 10.51
C GLN A 645 -19.87 6.91 10.89
N GLY A 646 -20.76 7.31 9.99
CA GLY A 646 -21.76 8.37 10.25
C GLY A 646 -23.12 7.87 10.74
N PHE A 647 -23.32 6.55 10.83
CA PHE A 647 -24.65 5.94 10.98
C PHE A 647 -25.22 6.05 12.40
N PHE A 648 -24.36 6.15 13.42
CA PHE A 648 -24.77 6.25 14.83
C PHE A 648 -24.65 7.68 15.40
N ASN A 649 -24.07 8.65 14.68
CA ASN A 649 -23.75 9.97 15.22
C ASN A 649 -24.98 10.70 15.81
N GLY A 650 -26.11 10.69 15.09
CA GLY A 650 -27.34 11.34 15.57
C GLY A 650 -27.98 10.67 16.79
N ARG A 651 -27.54 9.47 17.17
CA ARG A 651 -28.02 8.74 18.36
C ARG A 651 -27.22 9.07 19.60
N LEU A 652 -25.92 9.34 19.43
CA LEU A 652 -25.06 9.83 20.50
C LEU A 652 -25.53 11.19 21.03
N ASP A 653 -26.13 12.00 20.16
CA ASP A 653 -26.72 13.28 20.54
C ASP A 653 -27.86 13.11 21.57
N ASN A 654 -28.70 12.08 21.40
CA ASN A 654 -29.79 11.77 22.33
C ASN A 654 -29.27 11.41 23.73
N THR A 655 -28.15 10.68 23.83
CA THR A 655 -27.58 10.29 25.13
C THR A 655 -27.01 11.49 25.89
N VAL A 656 -26.36 12.43 25.18
CA VAL A 656 -25.86 13.68 25.79
C VAL A 656 -27.02 14.57 26.27
N LEU A 657 -28.13 14.59 25.54
CA LEU A 657 -29.33 15.34 25.94
C LEU A 657 -29.97 14.79 27.23
N MET A 658 -30.03 13.47 27.40
CA MET A 658 -30.53 12.84 28.64
C MET A 658 -29.71 13.25 29.86
N GLU A 659 -28.38 13.17 29.75
CA GLU A 659 -27.46 13.58 30.80
C GLU A 659 -27.66 15.05 31.18
N SER A 660 -27.82 15.90 30.17
CA SER A 660 -28.00 17.34 30.36
C SER A 660 -29.32 17.70 31.07
N VAL A 661 -30.40 16.94 30.80
CA VAL A 661 -31.67 17.10 31.52
C VAL A 661 -31.53 16.71 32.99
N ALA A 662 -30.84 15.60 33.27
CA ALA A 662 -30.56 15.17 34.64
C ALA A 662 -29.75 16.22 35.40
N THR A 663 -28.68 16.74 34.81
CA THR A 663 -27.85 17.79 35.44
C THR A 663 -28.67 19.03 35.80
N VAL A 664 -29.59 19.48 34.93
CA VAL A 664 -30.46 20.64 35.21
C VAL A 664 -31.39 20.37 36.41
N ARG A 665 -31.96 19.16 36.51
CA ARG A 665 -32.80 18.78 37.66
C ARG A 665 -31.98 18.73 38.95
N GLU A 666 -30.82 18.09 38.91
CA GLU A 666 -29.94 17.91 40.08
C GLU A 666 -29.53 19.26 40.69
N VAL A 667 -28.99 20.18 39.89
CA VAL A 667 -28.48 21.47 40.40
C VAL A 667 -29.59 22.39 40.94
N ILE A 668 -30.80 22.35 40.34
CA ILE A 668 -31.97 23.07 40.86
C ILE A 668 -32.41 22.44 42.18
N ALA A 669 -32.43 21.10 42.27
CA ALA A 669 -32.77 20.40 43.49
C ALA A 669 -31.74 20.63 44.61
N VAL A 670 -30.44 20.70 44.30
CA VAL A 670 -29.36 21.10 45.22
C VAL A 670 -29.61 22.50 45.78
N GLY A 671 -29.93 23.47 44.91
CA GLY A 671 -30.26 24.83 45.33
C GLY A 671 -31.48 24.87 46.26
N LEU A 672 -32.49 24.05 45.97
CA LEU A 672 -33.72 23.94 46.77
C LEU A 672 -33.46 23.30 48.13
N VAL A 673 -32.68 22.21 48.20
CA VAL A 673 -32.29 21.57 49.47
C VAL A 673 -31.45 22.53 50.32
N SER A 674 -30.53 23.27 49.71
CA SER A 674 -29.71 24.26 50.41
C SER A 674 -30.56 25.39 51.01
N LEU A 675 -31.53 25.92 50.25
CA LEU A 675 -32.51 26.87 50.78
C LEU A 675 -33.32 26.27 51.93
N CYS A 676 -33.80 25.03 51.76
CA CYS A 676 -34.57 24.32 52.78
C CYS A 676 -33.78 24.12 54.08
N HIS A 677 -32.48 23.85 54.00
CA HIS A 677 -31.60 23.72 55.15
C HIS A 677 -31.40 25.07 55.87
N LEU A 678 -31.19 26.16 55.12
CA LEU A 678 -31.13 27.53 55.68
C LEU A 678 -32.44 27.92 56.39
N VAL A 679 -33.57 27.60 55.78
CA VAL A 679 -34.90 27.83 56.37
C VAL A 679 -35.07 26.95 57.62
N GLY A 680 -34.77 25.67 57.54
CA GLY A 680 -35.00 24.75 58.65
C GLY A 680 -34.19 25.15 59.89
N THR A 681 -32.93 25.55 59.72
CA THR A 681 -32.07 26.01 60.81
C THR A 681 -32.57 27.32 61.41
N ALA A 682 -32.95 28.30 60.58
CA ALA A 682 -33.41 29.61 61.04
C ALA A 682 -34.70 29.55 61.88
N PHE A 683 -35.57 28.57 61.63
CA PHE A 683 -36.86 28.41 62.34
C PHE A 683 -36.82 27.31 63.42
N GLY A 684 -35.68 26.67 63.66
CA GLY A 684 -35.54 25.57 64.62
C GLY A 684 -36.34 24.31 64.24
N ALA A 685 -36.58 24.12 62.95
CA ALA A 685 -37.25 22.96 62.39
C ALA A 685 -36.35 21.73 62.31
N ILE A 686 -35.04 21.95 62.23
CA ILE A 686 -33.99 20.94 62.15
C ILE A 686 -32.90 21.26 63.17
N ASP A 687 -32.19 20.25 63.65
CA ASP A 687 -31.07 20.43 64.57
C ASP A 687 -29.78 20.77 63.81
N GLN A 688 -28.82 21.44 64.47
CA GLN A 688 -27.49 21.66 63.91
C GLN A 688 -26.70 20.35 63.90
N ILE A 689 -26.25 19.94 62.72
CA ILE A 689 -25.53 18.69 62.51
C ILE A 689 -24.03 19.02 62.43
N TYR A 690 -23.24 18.46 63.35
CA TYR A 690 -21.78 18.52 63.28
C TYR A 690 -21.25 17.24 62.62
N ILE A 691 -20.58 17.38 61.49
CA ILE A 691 -19.97 16.26 60.75
C ILE A 691 -18.47 16.53 60.62
N LYS A 692 -17.67 15.46 60.67
CA LYS A 692 -16.21 15.51 60.47
C LYS A 692 -15.88 16.06 59.07
N GLU A 693 -14.67 16.59 58.87
CA GLU A 693 -14.26 17.19 57.58
C GLU A 693 -14.28 16.17 56.43
N GLU A 694 -15.43 16.05 55.76
CA GLU A 694 -15.61 15.34 54.50
C GLU A 694 -15.78 16.36 53.37
N THR A 695 -15.20 16.06 52.21
CA THR A 695 -15.25 16.96 51.05
C THR A 695 -16.27 16.45 50.04
N ALA A 696 -17.30 17.25 49.77
CA ALA A 696 -18.25 17.02 48.69
C ALA A 696 -18.25 18.19 47.70
N GLU A 697 -18.67 17.94 46.45
CA GLU A 697 -18.84 19.01 45.44
C GLU A 697 -19.83 20.08 45.92
N TYR A 698 -20.90 19.65 46.59
CA TYR A 698 -21.90 20.51 47.22
C TYR A 698 -21.92 20.25 48.73
N ASP A 699 -21.15 21.04 49.48
CA ASP A 699 -21.13 21.01 50.95
C ASP A 699 -22.35 21.76 51.50
N ILE A 700 -23.50 21.08 51.54
CA ILE A 700 -24.78 21.68 51.97
C ILE A 700 -24.83 21.86 53.48
N LEU A 701 -24.08 21.08 54.26
CA LEU A 701 -24.20 21.01 55.71
C LEU A 701 -23.28 22.01 56.42
N ASN A 702 -22.04 22.21 55.96
CA ASN A 702 -21.14 23.18 56.57
C ASN A 702 -21.16 24.53 55.85
N ASN A 703 -21.34 24.55 54.52
CA ASN A 703 -21.28 25.76 53.70
C ASN A 703 -22.56 26.00 52.87
N THR A 704 -23.73 25.90 53.50
CA THR A 704 -25.05 25.89 52.83
C THR A 704 -25.30 27.07 51.88
N ALA A 705 -24.96 28.30 52.30
CA ALA A 705 -25.19 29.50 51.47
C ALA A 705 -24.31 29.50 50.21
N GLN A 706 -23.07 29.01 50.32
CA GLN A 706 -22.17 28.86 49.17
C GLN A 706 -22.68 27.78 48.22
N SER A 707 -23.11 26.64 48.76
CA SER A 707 -23.69 25.53 47.97
C SER A 707 -24.97 25.94 47.25
N MET A 708 -25.81 26.77 47.86
CA MET A 708 -26.99 27.35 47.20
C MET A 708 -26.61 28.24 46.01
N ILE A 709 -25.66 29.16 46.20
CA ILE A 709 -25.18 30.05 45.13
C ILE A 709 -24.53 29.24 44.00
N LEU A 710 -23.73 28.23 44.36
CA LEU A 710 -23.08 27.33 43.40
C LEU A 710 -24.13 26.55 42.58
N GLY A 711 -25.15 26.00 43.23
CA GLY A 711 -26.27 25.33 42.58
C GLY A 711 -27.03 26.26 41.62
N ILE A 712 -27.23 27.52 41.98
CA ILE A 712 -27.88 28.53 41.11
C ILE A 712 -27.02 28.82 39.88
N ILE A 713 -25.72 29.09 40.07
CA ILE A 713 -24.78 29.38 38.96
C ILE A 713 -24.69 28.18 38.01
N ASN A 714 -24.52 26.99 38.57
CA ASN A 714 -24.47 25.75 37.80
C ASN A 714 -25.81 25.46 37.10
N GLY A 715 -26.94 25.79 37.72
CA GLY A 715 -28.27 25.68 37.12
C GLY A 715 -28.50 26.61 35.94
N ILE A 716 -28.06 27.87 36.03
CA ILE A 716 -28.12 28.80 34.90
C ILE A 716 -27.27 28.26 33.74
N LYS A 717 -26.05 27.82 34.04
CA LYS A 717 -25.13 27.25 33.05
C LYS A 717 -25.70 25.99 32.41
N ALA A 718 -26.17 25.03 33.20
CA ALA A 718 -26.75 23.78 32.72
C ALA A 718 -28.01 24.02 31.87
N THR A 719 -28.89 24.94 32.28
CA THR A 719 -30.11 25.30 31.52
C THR A 719 -29.76 25.96 30.18
N GLN A 720 -28.72 26.80 30.15
CA GLN A 720 -28.19 27.39 28.92
C GLN A 720 -27.57 26.32 28.01
N THR A 721 -26.75 25.44 28.57
CA THR A 721 -26.08 24.36 27.86
C THR A 721 -27.09 23.40 27.24
N LEU A 722 -28.09 22.92 28.00
CA LEU A 722 -29.20 22.11 27.47
C LEU A 722 -29.93 22.82 26.33
N GLY A 723 -30.25 24.11 26.50
CA GLY A 723 -30.90 24.89 25.46
C GLY A 723 -30.05 25.04 24.18
N SER A 724 -28.72 25.12 24.31
CA SER A 724 -27.80 25.15 23.18
C SER A 724 -27.67 23.79 22.50
N MET A 725 -27.67 22.70 23.25
CA MET A 725 -27.56 21.33 22.72
C MET A 725 -28.84 20.92 21.98
N ILE A 726 -30.02 21.22 22.52
CA ILE A 726 -31.30 21.00 21.83
C ILE A 726 -31.32 21.72 20.47
N ALA A 727 -30.73 22.92 20.38
CA ALA A 727 -30.68 23.70 19.14
C ALA A 727 -29.63 23.20 18.13
N SER A 728 -28.56 22.53 18.59
CA SER A 728 -27.41 22.15 17.75
C SER A 728 -27.38 20.66 17.38
N HIS A 729 -27.93 19.79 18.22
CA HIS A 729 -27.80 18.34 18.12
C HIS A 729 -29.15 17.61 17.96
N GLY A 730 -30.27 18.34 17.97
CA GLY A 730 -31.60 17.73 17.74
C GLY A 730 -31.79 17.30 16.28
N SER A 731 -31.94 15.99 16.04
CA SER A 731 -32.26 15.41 14.70
C SER A 731 -33.49 16.06 14.03
N SER A 732 -34.44 16.51 14.85
CA SER A 732 -35.55 17.39 14.49
C SER A 732 -35.74 18.42 15.61
N ILE A 733 -35.33 19.66 15.39
CA ILE A 733 -35.41 20.73 16.41
C ILE A 733 -36.85 20.92 16.89
N ILE A 734 -37.83 20.85 15.96
CA ILE A 734 -39.24 21.07 16.29
C ILE A 734 -39.76 19.98 17.24
N GLU A 735 -39.43 18.72 17.01
CA GLU A 735 -39.90 17.61 17.84
C GLU A 735 -39.11 17.51 19.15
N THR A 736 -37.80 17.77 19.10
CA THR A 736 -36.90 17.70 20.27
C THR A 736 -37.11 18.86 21.23
N ALA A 737 -37.48 20.05 20.72
CA ALA A 737 -37.64 21.25 21.54
C ALA A 737 -39.09 21.53 21.93
N ARG A 738 -40.10 20.94 21.26
CA ARG A 738 -41.53 21.26 21.48
C ARG A 738 -41.90 21.23 22.96
N GLU A 739 -41.61 20.12 23.60
CA GLU A 739 -42.05 19.83 24.95
C GLU A 739 -41.28 20.69 25.99
N TYR A 740 -39.98 20.92 25.78
CA TYR A 740 -39.18 21.85 26.59
C TYR A 740 -39.53 23.35 26.39
N MET A 741 -40.06 23.71 25.21
CA MET A 741 -40.34 25.10 24.81
C MET A 741 -41.80 25.51 24.91
N ILE A 742 -42.76 24.58 25.01
CA ILE A 742 -44.20 24.87 24.92
C ILE A 742 -44.99 24.36 26.13
N ASP A 743 -44.63 23.21 26.71
CA ASP A 743 -45.46 22.52 27.70
C ASP A 743 -45.04 22.83 29.15
N GLY A 744 -45.32 24.06 29.61
CA GLY A 744 -45.06 24.55 30.98
C GLY A 744 -46.26 25.26 31.59
N LYS A 745 -46.38 25.22 32.92
CA LYS A 745 -47.34 26.05 33.68
C LYS A 745 -46.64 26.72 34.86
N ILE A 746 -46.92 28.01 35.07
CA ILE A 746 -46.50 28.77 36.24
C ILE A 746 -47.74 29.23 37.00
N ASN A 747 -47.73 28.96 38.31
CA ASN A 747 -48.64 29.46 39.31
C ASN A 747 -48.01 30.69 39.98
N TYR A 748 -48.75 31.79 40.05
CA TYR A 748 -48.34 33.00 40.77
C TYR A 748 -49.03 33.08 42.12
N CYS A 749 -48.48 33.84 43.07
CA CYS A 749 -49.05 34.01 44.40
C CYS A 749 -49.11 35.47 44.84
N PHE A 750 -50.18 35.81 45.58
CA PHE A 750 -50.25 37.09 46.29
C PHE A 750 -49.40 37.06 47.58
N ASP A 751 -49.07 38.24 48.12
CA ASP A 751 -48.32 38.41 49.39
C ASP A 751 -49.11 37.97 50.66
N ASN A 752 -50.26 37.32 50.47
CA ASN A 752 -51.01 36.61 51.51
C ASN A 752 -50.93 35.07 51.34
N GLY A 753 -50.18 34.57 50.36
CA GLY A 753 -50.00 33.16 50.03
C GLY A 753 -51.04 32.54 49.08
N THR A 754 -52.08 33.27 48.64
CA THR A 754 -53.12 32.68 47.76
C THR A 754 -52.62 32.50 46.33
N ILE A 755 -52.85 31.31 45.76
CA ILE A 755 -52.44 30.93 44.39
C ILE A 755 -53.42 31.51 43.36
N MET A 756 -52.89 32.08 42.28
CA MET A 756 -53.62 32.50 41.08
C MET A 756 -53.73 31.39 40.04
N ASP A 757 -54.66 31.54 39.10
CA ASP A 757 -54.81 30.60 37.98
C ASP A 757 -53.51 30.42 37.20
N ALA A 758 -53.21 29.16 36.87
CA ALA A 758 -51.98 28.79 36.19
C ALA A 758 -51.89 29.43 34.79
N THR A 759 -50.71 29.96 34.46
CA THR A 759 -50.40 30.52 33.13
C THR A 759 -49.48 29.58 32.36
N PHE A 760 -49.69 29.47 31.05
CA PHE A 760 -48.85 28.65 30.18
C PHE A 760 -47.52 29.34 29.89
N VAL A 761 -46.42 28.62 30.08
CA VAL A 761 -45.05 29.07 29.82
C VAL A 761 -44.22 27.92 29.26
N SER A 762 -42.96 28.17 28.88
CA SER A 762 -42.03 27.09 28.55
C SER A 762 -41.39 26.48 29.80
N THR A 763 -41.06 25.19 29.77
CA THR A 763 -40.26 24.53 30.83
C THR A 763 -38.92 25.23 31.01
N ARG A 764 -38.32 25.70 29.91
CA ARG A 764 -37.10 26.54 29.95
C ARG A 764 -37.29 27.82 30.77
N SER A 765 -38.35 28.59 30.52
CA SER A 765 -38.64 29.80 31.28
C SER A 765 -38.95 29.50 32.74
N LEU A 766 -39.62 28.37 33.00
CA LEU A 766 -39.88 27.89 34.34
C LEU A 766 -38.57 27.58 35.09
N SER A 767 -37.55 26.97 34.45
CA SER A 767 -36.23 26.75 35.05
C SER A 767 -35.55 28.06 35.48
N TYR A 768 -35.50 29.06 34.60
CA TYR A 768 -34.91 30.37 34.93
C TYR A 768 -35.70 31.11 36.01
N TYR A 769 -37.03 30.97 35.97
CA TYR A 769 -37.91 31.53 36.98
C TYR A 769 -37.62 30.93 38.36
N LEU A 770 -37.57 29.60 38.48
CA LEU A 770 -37.23 28.92 39.74
C LEU A 770 -35.83 29.31 40.26
N LEU A 771 -34.82 29.37 39.39
CA LEU A 771 -33.46 29.79 39.77
C LEU A 771 -33.41 31.24 40.29
N THR A 772 -34.18 32.15 39.69
CA THR A 772 -34.27 33.54 40.13
C THR A 772 -35.01 33.65 41.47
N HIS A 773 -36.08 32.87 41.64
CA HIS A 773 -36.85 32.83 42.89
C HIS A 773 -36.08 32.17 44.04
N LEU A 774 -35.20 31.19 43.77
CA LEU A 774 -34.27 30.64 44.76
C LEU A 774 -33.35 31.73 45.34
N LEU A 775 -32.83 32.61 44.49
CA LEU A 775 -31.99 33.74 44.93
C LEU A 775 -32.78 34.75 45.77
N ASN A 776 -34.00 35.07 45.34
CA ASN A 776 -34.87 36.01 46.06
C ASN A 776 -35.41 35.43 47.38
N ALA A 777 -35.55 34.11 47.48
CA ALA A 777 -36.03 33.44 48.68
C ALA A 777 -35.08 33.63 49.88
N GLN A 778 -33.77 33.77 49.64
CA GLN A 778 -32.79 34.01 50.69
C GLN A 778 -33.05 35.32 51.47
N SER A 779 -33.49 36.37 50.78
CA SER A 779 -33.78 37.67 51.41
C SER A 779 -35.15 37.70 52.10
N ALA A 780 -36.01 36.71 51.83
CA ALA A 780 -37.36 36.59 52.40
C ALA A 780 -37.42 35.76 53.70
N ILE A 781 -36.29 35.23 54.18
CA ILE A 781 -36.20 34.43 55.42
C ILE A 781 -36.60 35.31 56.62
N SER A 782 -37.84 35.14 57.08
CA SER A 782 -38.45 35.92 58.17
C SER A 782 -39.57 35.11 58.83
N PRO A 783 -39.98 35.40 60.08
CA PRO A 783 -41.05 34.63 60.75
C PRO A 783 -42.38 34.56 59.99
N THR A 784 -42.65 35.50 59.07
CA THR A 784 -43.84 35.57 58.21
C THR A 784 -43.64 34.96 56.82
N MET A 785 -42.54 34.25 56.59
CA MET A 785 -42.14 33.71 55.29
C MET A 785 -43.22 32.82 54.63
N SER A 786 -44.02 32.10 55.42
CA SER A 786 -45.12 31.26 54.91
C SER A 786 -46.22 32.03 54.18
N LYS A 787 -46.26 33.36 54.31
CA LYS A 787 -47.23 34.25 53.64
C LYS A 787 -46.63 34.99 52.44
N THR A 788 -45.33 34.86 52.18
CA THR A 788 -44.67 35.57 51.08
C THR A 788 -44.99 34.96 49.73
N SER A 789 -45.16 35.82 48.72
CA SER A 789 -45.34 35.41 47.32
C SER A 789 -44.15 34.58 46.81
N VAL A 790 -42.92 34.98 47.14
CA VAL A 790 -41.68 34.32 46.67
C VAL A 790 -41.61 32.83 47.02
N ILE A 791 -41.94 32.45 48.26
CA ILE A 791 -41.89 31.05 48.72
C ILE A 791 -43.09 30.26 48.21
N CYS A 792 -44.26 30.89 48.13
CA CYS A 792 -45.46 30.28 47.53
C CYS A 792 -45.22 29.92 46.05
N GLU A 793 -44.66 30.84 45.28
CA GLU A 793 -44.34 30.63 43.86
C GLU A 793 -43.22 29.62 43.67
N LEU A 794 -42.21 29.60 44.54
CA LEU A 794 -41.15 28.59 44.47
C LEU A 794 -41.70 27.19 44.75
N ILE A 795 -42.36 26.99 45.90
CA ILE A 795 -42.85 25.66 46.32
C ILE A 795 -43.99 25.17 45.41
N GLY A 796 -44.84 26.08 44.94
CA GLY A 796 -45.99 25.78 44.08
C GLY A 796 -45.63 25.37 42.65
N ASN A 797 -44.43 25.73 42.16
CA ASN A 797 -44.02 25.48 40.76
C ASN A 797 -42.93 24.40 40.60
N VAL A 798 -42.14 24.11 41.63
CA VAL A 798 -41.16 23.00 41.65
C VAL A 798 -41.75 21.66 41.15
N PRO A 799 -42.95 21.23 41.54
CA PRO A 799 -43.45 19.89 41.20
C PRO A 799 -43.77 19.77 39.71
N THR A 800 -44.34 20.82 39.14
CA THR A 800 -44.61 20.93 37.70
C THR A 800 -43.30 20.89 36.90
N PHE A 801 -42.26 21.57 37.38
CA PHE A 801 -40.93 21.52 36.77
C PHE A 801 -40.32 20.11 36.79
N GLN A 802 -40.33 19.45 37.95
CA GLN A 802 -39.79 18.10 38.12
C GLN A 802 -40.47 17.08 37.19
N GLU A 803 -41.81 17.08 37.14
CA GLU A 803 -42.58 16.18 36.29
C GLU A 803 -42.30 16.40 34.80
N GLN A 804 -42.16 17.67 34.37
CA GLN A 804 -41.91 18.01 32.97
C GLN A 804 -40.51 17.60 32.51
N MET A 805 -39.51 17.79 33.37
CA MET A 805 -38.14 17.38 33.06
C MET A 805 -37.96 15.85 33.10
N ASP A 806 -38.69 15.14 33.96
CA ASP A 806 -38.71 13.68 33.94
C ASP A 806 -39.28 13.14 32.61
N LYS A 807 -40.41 13.72 32.15
CA LYS A 807 -41.00 13.40 30.85
C LYS A 807 -40.04 13.65 29.68
N GLN A 808 -39.23 14.72 29.73
CA GLN A 808 -38.21 14.97 28.69
C GLN A 808 -37.21 13.82 28.58
N THR A 809 -36.76 13.29 29.71
CA THR A 809 -35.76 12.21 29.74
C THR A 809 -36.31 10.94 29.10
N VAL A 810 -37.55 10.56 29.46
CA VAL A 810 -38.23 9.38 28.90
C VAL A 810 -38.53 9.53 27.40
N LEU A 811 -38.86 10.75 26.95
CA LEU A 811 -39.13 11.03 25.54
C LEU A 811 -37.89 10.78 24.66
N PHE A 812 -36.70 11.19 25.10
CA PHE A 812 -35.47 10.95 24.35
C PHE A 812 -35.19 9.45 24.18
N THR A 813 -35.42 8.65 25.22
CA THR A 813 -35.19 7.20 25.18
C THR A 813 -36.22 6.48 24.31
N THR A 814 -37.48 6.93 24.36
CA THR A 814 -38.54 6.41 23.48
C THR A 814 -38.23 6.66 22.01
N ARG A 815 -37.62 7.81 21.69
CA ARG A 815 -37.17 8.14 20.33
C ARG A 815 -35.98 7.28 19.91
N GLU A 816 -35.01 7.05 20.80
CA GLU A 816 -33.92 6.09 20.58
C GLU A 816 -34.46 4.68 20.26
N ALA A 817 -35.42 4.19 21.03
CA ALA A 817 -36.06 2.89 20.81
C ALA A 817 -36.68 2.80 19.40
N SER A 818 -37.47 3.79 19.01
CA SER A 818 -38.11 3.82 17.68
C SER A 818 -37.08 3.84 16.54
N THR A 819 -35.95 4.54 16.74
CA THR A 819 -34.86 4.62 15.77
C THR A 819 -34.11 3.28 15.69
N ALA A 820 -33.87 2.63 16.82
CA ALA A 820 -33.22 1.32 16.90
C ALA A 820 -34.03 0.24 16.16
N ASP A 821 -35.37 0.26 16.30
CA ASP A 821 -36.28 -0.66 15.61
C ASP A 821 -36.31 -0.42 14.10
N GLU A 822 -36.37 0.84 13.66
CA GLU A 822 -36.31 1.19 12.24
C GLU A 822 -34.99 0.72 11.60
N ILE A 823 -33.88 0.88 12.32
CA ILE A 823 -32.55 0.40 11.92
C ILE A 823 -32.53 -1.12 11.83
N ASN A 824 -33.04 -1.83 12.83
CA ASN A 824 -33.10 -3.29 12.83
C ASN A 824 -33.91 -3.81 11.63
N HIS A 825 -35.06 -3.21 11.33
CA HIS A 825 -35.86 -3.55 10.17
C HIS A 825 -35.11 -3.33 8.84
N LYS A 826 -34.40 -2.20 8.70
CA LYS A 826 -33.56 -1.93 7.51
C LYS A 826 -32.41 -2.93 7.38
N LEU A 827 -31.77 -3.29 8.50
CA LEU A 827 -30.68 -4.26 8.53
C LEU A 827 -31.16 -5.67 8.19
N ASP A 828 -32.34 -6.09 8.64
CA ASP A 828 -32.92 -7.39 8.30
C ASP A 828 -33.17 -7.53 6.79
N ILE A 829 -33.65 -6.47 6.14
CA ILE A 829 -33.79 -6.44 4.67
C ILE A 829 -32.41 -6.48 3.99
N ALA A 830 -31.46 -5.67 4.46
CA ALA A 830 -30.11 -5.60 3.90
C ALA A 830 -29.34 -6.92 4.03
N PHE A 831 -29.54 -7.63 5.14
CA PHE A 831 -28.91 -8.92 5.44
C PHE A 831 -29.22 -9.99 4.39
N ILE A 832 -30.42 -9.94 3.77
CA ILE A 832 -30.82 -10.86 2.72
C ILE A 832 -30.44 -10.30 1.33
N LEU A 833 -30.78 -9.04 1.07
CA LEU A 833 -30.73 -8.49 -0.29
C LEU A 833 -29.30 -8.20 -0.75
N VAL A 834 -28.44 -7.67 0.14
CA VAL A 834 -27.07 -7.25 -0.22
C VAL A 834 -26.19 -8.46 -0.58
N PRO A 835 -26.14 -9.55 0.21
CA PRO A 835 -25.36 -10.73 -0.17
C PRO A 835 -25.81 -11.38 -1.48
N ILE A 836 -27.12 -11.46 -1.72
CA ILE A 836 -27.69 -12.04 -2.94
C ILE A 836 -27.33 -11.18 -4.16
N ALA A 837 -27.52 -9.86 -4.07
CA ALA A 837 -27.16 -8.94 -5.13
C ALA A 837 -25.66 -9.00 -5.45
N LEU A 838 -24.81 -9.01 -4.41
CA LEU A 838 -23.36 -9.12 -4.55
C LEU A 838 -22.97 -10.45 -5.24
N ALA A 839 -23.55 -11.58 -4.82
CA ALA A 839 -23.29 -12.88 -5.44
C ALA A 839 -23.68 -12.90 -6.92
N ILE A 840 -24.84 -12.35 -7.29
CA ILE A 840 -25.30 -12.29 -8.69
C ILE A 840 -24.39 -11.41 -9.54
N CYS A 841 -24.03 -10.22 -9.03
CA CYS A 841 -23.13 -9.29 -9.73
C CYS A 841 -21.73 -9.87 -9.92
N LEU A 842 -21.21 -10.62 -8.94
CA LEU A 842 -19.88 -11.25 -9.04
C LEU A 842 -19.90 -12.51 -9.91
N LEU A 843 -20.95 -13.32 -9.89
CA LEU A 843 -20.94 -14.60 -10.63
C LEU A 843 -21.34 -14.45 -12.10
N SER A 844 -22.23 -13.51 -12.43
CA SER A 844 -22.82 -13.40 -13.77
C SER A 844 -21.82 -13.14 -14.91
N PRO A 845 -20.80 -12.25 -14.80
CA PRO A 845 -19.85 -12.02 -15.89
C PRO A 845 -19.00 -13.26 -16.18
N LEU A 846 -18.67 -14.05 -15.14
CA LEU A 846 -17.88 -15.26 -15.28
C LEU A 846 -18.67 -16.35 -16.04
N VAL A 847 -19.91 -16.61 -15.62
CA VAL A 847 -20.74 -17.65 -16.23
C VAL A 847 -20.99 -17.34 -17.71
N ILE A 848 -21.32 -16.07 -18.02
CA ILE A 848 -21.51 -15.62 -19.41
C ILE A 848 -20.22 -15.81 -20.21
N GLY A 849 -19.08 -15.37 -19.67
CA GLY A 849 -17.77 -15.51 -20.32
C GLY A 849 -17.39 -16.96 -20.63
N LEU A 850 -17.56 -17.87 -19.66
CA LEU A 850 -17.25 -19.30 -19.83
C LEU A 850 -18.16 -19.99 -20.85
N LEU A 851 -19.46 -19.67 -20.87
CA LEU A 851 -20.41 -20.23 -21.84
C LEU A 851 -20.08 -19.78 -23.27
N LEU A 852 -19.75 -18.50 -23.46
CA LEU A 852 -19.34 -17.97 -24.76
C LEU A 852 -18.00 -18.57 -25.21
N LEU A 853 -17.03 -18.70 -24.30
CA LEU A 853 -15.74 -19.32 -24.60
C LEU A 853 -15.89 -20.78 -25.03
N HIS A 854 -16.72 -21.55 -24.33
CA HIS A 854 -17.00 -22.94 -24.70
C HIS A 854 -17.62 -23.04 -26.10
N LYS A 855 -18.56 -22.15 -26.42
CA LYS A 855 -19.22 -22.10 -27.75
C LYS A 855 -18.22 -21.77 -28.87
N ASP A 856 -17.36 -20.78 -28.67
CA ASP A 856 -16.39 -20.34 -29.67
C ASP A 856 -15.28 -21.38 -29.91
N LEU A 857 -14.74 -21.98 -28.84
CA LEU A 857 -13.73 -23.03 -28.95
C LEU A 857 -14.30 -24.28 -29.63
N LYS A 858 -15.53 -24.69 -29.29
CA LYS A 858 -16.20 -25.82 -29.97
C LYS A 858 -16.36 -25.56 -31.46
N ARG A 859 -16.73 -24.34 -31.85
CA ARG A 859 -16.83 -23.93 -33.26
C ARG A 859 -15.49 -24.03 -33.98
N LEU A 860 -14.42 -23.47 -33.41
CA LEU A 860 -13.06 -23.52 -33.97
C LEU A 860 -12.52 -24.95 -34.08
N PHE A 861 -12.63 -25.75 -33.02
CA PHE A 861 -12.16 -27.13 -33.01
C PHE A 861 -12.91 -27.98 -34.05
N SER A 862 -14.23 -27.79 -34.18
CA SER A 862 -15.01 -28.46 -35.23
C SER A 862 -14.57 -28.06 -36.64
N ALA A 863 -14.26 -26.79 -36.89
CA ALA A 863 -13.81 -26.29 -38.20
C ALA A 863 -12.44 -26.85 -38.60
N VAL A 864 -11.51 -27.01 -37.65
CA VAL A 864 -10.20 -27.63 -37.87
C VAL A 864 -10.34 -29.13 -38.13
N MET A 865 -11.16 -29.84 -37.34
CA MET A 865 -11.38 -31.29 -37.49
C MET A 865 -12.11 -31.69 -38.78
N LEU A 866 -12.76 -30.75 -39.47
CA LEU A 866 -13.39 -30.97 -40.78
C LEU A 866 -12.39 -31.02 -41.95
N LEU A 867 -11.10 -30.77 -41.72
CA LEU A 867 -10.08 -30.84 -42.76
C LEU A 867 -9.78 -32.31 -43.18
N PRO A 868 -9.48 -32.57 -44.46
CA PRO A 868 -9.08 -33.90 -44.92
C PRO A 868 -7.82 -34.41 -44.21
N ARG A 869 -7.72 -35.72 -43.97
CA ARG A 869 -6.56 -36.35 -43.30
C ARG A 869 -5.23 -36.05 -44.01
N ASP A 870 -5.26 -35.88 -45.33
CA ASP A 870 -4.08 -35.53 -46.14
C ASP A 870 -3.49 -34.16 -45.76
N VAL A 871 -4.31 -33.21 -45.30
CA VAL A 871 -3.87 -31.89 -44.85
C VAL A 871 -3.13 -32.00 -43.51
N PHE A 872 -3.60 -32.86 -42.61
CA PHE A 872 -2.93 -33.16 -41.34
C PHE A 872 -1.58 -33.86 -41.56
N VAL A 873 -1.50 -34.78 -42.52
CA VAL A 873 -0.25 -35.45 -42.92
C VAL A 873 0.73 -34.48 -43.61
N GLN A 874 0.23 -33.50 -44.38
CA GLN A 874 1.09 -32.45 -44.93
C GLN A 874 1.56 -31.45 -43.85
N GLY A 875 0.72 -31.13 -42.87
CA GLY A 875 1.07 -30.28 -41.74
C GLY A 875 2.04 -30.92 -40.73
N SER A 876 2.20 -32.24 -40.76
CA SER A 876 3.18 -32.95 -39.94
C SER A 876 4.59 -32.98 -40.54
N LYS A 877 4.74 -32.67 -41.84
CA LYS A 877 6.04 -32.57 -42.51
C LYS A 877 6.77 -31.27 -42.14
N PRO A 878 8.12 -31.26 -42.12
CA PRO A 878 8.88 -30.03 -41.91
C PRO A 878 8.62 -29.02 -43.05
N ILE A 879 8.61 -27.75 -42.67
CA ILE A 879 8.43 -26.59 -43.55
C ILE A 879 9.78 -26.17 -44.17
N VAL A 880 10.89 -26.32 -43.42
CA VAL A 880 12.24 -26.01 -43.88
C VAL A 880 12.73 -27.11 -44.84
N LYS A 881 13.39 -26.72 -45.94
CA LYS A 881 13.89 -27.61 -47.03
C LYS A 881 15.08 -28.52 -46.66
N THR A 882 15.18 -28.99 -45.42
CA THR A 882 16.28 -29.84 -44.92
C THR A 882 15.83 -31.26 -44.57
N ASP A 883 16.70 -32.26 -44.77
CA ASP A 883 16.42 -33.66 -44.44
C ASP A 883 16.12 -33.85 -42.93
N PHE A 884 15.03 -34.55 -42.64
CA PHE A 884 14.57 -34.83 -41.28
C PHE A 884 15.00 -36.23 -40.85
N ASP A 885 15.76 -36.32 -39.75
CA ASP A 885 16.08 -37.60 -39.11
C ASP A 885 14.80 -38.20 -38.49
N SER A 886 14.25 -39.22 -39.14
CA SER A 886 12.99 -39.88 -38.76
C SER A 886 13.08 -40.75 -37.48
N SER A 887 14.24 -40.81 -36.82
CA SER A 887 14.52 -41.69 -35.67
C SER A 887 14.12 -41.11 -34.30
N THR A 888 13.77 -39.83 -34.22
CA THR A 888 13.46 -39.15 -32.95
C THR A 888 12.06 -39.51 -32.43
N VAL A 889 11.99 -40.21 -31.30
CA VAL A 889 10.72 -40.59 -30.63
C VAL A 889 10.12 -39.38 -29.92
N ALA A 890 8.88 -39.03 -30.27
CA ALA A 890 8.12 -37.96 -29.63
C ALA A 890 7.65 -38.37 -28.22
N SER A 891 7.65 -37.42 -27.28
CA SER A 891 7.18 -37.65 -25.91
C SER A 891 5.67 -37.49 -25.79
N SER A 892 5.04 -38.26 -24.89
CA SER A 892 3.63 -38.09 -24.52
C SER A 892 3.37 -36.67 -23.97
N ILE A 893 2.32 -36.03 -24.48
CA ILE A 893 1.89 -34.69 -24.04
C ILE A 893 1.10 -34.83 -22.72
N GLU A 894 1.61 -34.26 -21.63
CA GLU A 894 0.86 -34.16 -20.37
C GLU A 894 -0.34 -33.22 -20.54
N MET A 895 -1.55 -33.68 -20.20
CA MET A 895 -2.74 -32.84 -20.18
C MET A 895 -2.78 -32.00 -18.90
N ASP A 896 -2.84 -30.67 -19.03
CA ASP A 896 -3.03 -29.76 -17.89
C ASP A 896 -4.42 -29.09 -17.98
N ARG A 897 -5.35 -29.52 -17.12
CA ARG A 897 -6.72 -28.97 -17.06
C ARG A 897 -6.89 -27.89 -15.98
N THR A 898 -5.81 -27.49 -15.31
CA THR A 898 -5.86 -26.57 -14.15
C THR A 898 -6.54 -25.23 -14.42
N PRO A 899 -6.32 -24.50 -15.53
CA PRO A 899 -6.95 -23.19 -15.69
C PRO A 899 -8.45 -23.27 -15.99
N VAL A 900 -8.92 -24.34 -16.63
CA VAL A 900 -10.34 -24.52 -16.99
C VAL A 900 -11.22 -24.71 -15.76
N PHE A 901 -10.75 -25.48 -14.78
CA PHE A 901 -11.47 -25.71 -13.51
C PHE A 901 -11.06 -24.73 -12.41
N GLY A 902 -9.82 -24.23 -12.44
CA GLY A 902 -9.29 -23.34 -11.42
C GLY A 902 -9.91 -21.96 -11.42
N ILE A 903 -10.19 -21.37 -12.59
CA ILE A 903 -10.81 -20.04 -12.68
C ILE A 903 -12.19 -20.02 -11.97
N PRO A 904 -13.14 -20.94 -12.26
CA PRO A 904 -14.40 -21.01 -11.52
C PRO A 904 -14.23 -21.17 -10.01
N ILE A 905 -13.31 -22.03 -9.57
CA ILE A 905 -13.09 -22.30 -8.14
C ILE A 905 -12.60 -21.04 -7.42
N VAL A 906 -11.60 -20.36 -7.98
CA VAL A 906 -11.02 -19.15 -7.39
C VAL A 906 -12.07 -18.04 -7.27
N VAL A 907 -12.92 -17.87 -8.29
CA VAL A 907 -14.00 -16.87 -8.26
C VAL A 907 -15.11 -17.23 -7.27
N ILE A 908 -15.47 -18.51 -7.16
CA ILE A 908 -16.45 -18.95 -6.15
C ILE A 908 -15.89 -18.72 -4.74
N CYS A 909 -14.61 -19.04 -4.50
CA CYS A 909 -13.96 -18.78 -3.22
C CYS A 909 -13.93 -17.28 -2.89
N SER A 910 -13.58 -16.40 -3.84
CA SER A 910 -13.55 -14.95 -3.60
C SER A 910 -14.95 -14.39 -3.37
N MET A 911 -15.97 -14.92 -4.05
CA MET A 911 -17.38 -14.59 -3.81
C MET A 911 -17.82 -15.00 -2.40
N ILE A 912 -17.54 -16.23 -1.97
CA ILE A 912 -17.90 -16.72 -0.63
C ILE A 912 -17.26 -15.84 0.44
N ILE A 913 -15.97 -15.53 0.32
CA ILE A 913 -15.28 -14.66 1.28
C ILE A 913 -15.91 -13.28 1.31
N SER A 914 -16.22 -12.68 0.15
CA SER A 914 -16.86 -11.36 0.06
C SER A 914 -18.26 -11.35 0.69
N VAL A 915 -19.05 -12.40 0.46
CA VAL A 915 -20.39 -12.54 1.05
C VAL A 915 -20.29 -12.71 2.56
N VAL A 916 -19.45 -13.63 3.05
CA VAL A 916 -19.26 -13.87 4.48
C VAL A 916 -18.76 -12.62 5.20
N SER A 917 -17.82 -11.88 4.62
CA SER A 917 -17.31 -10.64 5.25
C SER A 917 -18.40 -9.57 5.36
N VAL A 918 -19.21 -9.37 4.31
CA VAL A 918 -20.31 -8.41 4.34
C VAL A 918 -21.38 -8.84 5.35
N THR A 919 -21.75 -10.11 5.37
CA THR A 919 -22.70 -10.67 6.32
C THR A 919 -22.21 -10.51 7.78
N MET A 920 -20.94 -10.78 8.05
CA MET A 920 -20.35 -10.58 9.38
C MET A 920 -20.40 -9.12 9.83
N VAL A 921 -20.06 -8.18 8.94
CA VAL A 921 -20.14 -6.74 9.25
C VAL A 921 -21.58 -6.33 9.58
N LEU A 922 -22.58 -6.80 8.82
CA LEU A 922 -23.99 -6.51 9.08
C LEU A 922 -24.47 -7.09 10.43
N LEU A 923 -24.02 -8.29 10.81
CA LEU A 923 -24.33 -8.88 12.12
C LEU A 923 -23.72 -8.07 13.26
N MET A 924 -22.46 -7.69 13.16
CA MET A 924 -21.79 -6.87 14.17
C MET A 924 -22.50 -5.52 14.37
N ILE A 925 -22.99 -4.92 13.28
CA ILE A 925 -23.75 -3.67 13.36
C ILE A 925 -25.10 -3.87 14.06
N ARG A 926 -25.78 -4.98 13.79
CA ARG A 926 -27.01 -5.35 14.51
C ARG A 926 -26.77 -5.54 16.00
N ASP A 927 -25.72 -6.28 16.36
CA ASP A 927 -25.37 -6.52 17.77
C ASP A 927 -25.04 -5.20 18.46
N THR A 928 -24.30 -4.32 17.78
CA THR A 928 -23.99 -2.97 18.28
C THR A 928 -25.24 -2.12 18.45
N ASN A 929 -26.19 -2.19 17.52
CA ASN A 929 -27.46 -1.47 17.61
C ASN A 929 -28.25 -1.85 18.86
N ASN A 930 -28.33 -3.16 19.16
CA ASN A 930 -29.03 -3.67 20.33
C ASN A 930 -28.27 -3.34 21.63
N ASN A 931 -26.95 -3.51 21.66
CA ASN A 931 -26.14 -3.20 22.83
C ASN A 931 -26.13 -1.70 23.15
N PHE A 932 -26.14 -0.84 22.12
CA PHE A 932 -26.28 0.61 22.30
C PHE A 932 -27.64 0.96 22.91
N MET A 933 -28.73 0.31 22.47
CA MET A 933 -30.05 0.53 23.06
C MET A 933 -30.09 0.11 24.54
N ASN A 934 -29.51 -1.03 24.88
CA ASN A 934 -29.39 -1.47 26.28
C ASN A 934 -28.61 -0.44 27.12
N ALA A 935 -27.48 0.06 26.61
CA ALA A 935 -26.68 1.09 27.28
C ALA A 935 -27.43 2.42 27.43
N ALA A 936 -28.23 2.82 26.44
CA ALA A 936 -29.08 4.01 26.52
C ALA A 936 -30.19 3.88 27.58
N LEU A 937 -30.79 2.69 27.73
CA LEU A 937 -31.76 2.41 28.81
C LEU A 937 -31.11 2.43 30.19
N TRP A 938 -29.90 1.86 30.33
CA TRP A 938 -29.13 1.95 31.57
C TRP A 938 -28.77 3.41 31.92
N LEU A 939 -28.38 4.20 30.91
CA LEU A 939 -28.08 5.61 31.09
C LEU A 939 -29.32 6.41 31.52
N GLU A 940 -30.48 6.19 30.89
CA GLU A 940 -31.74 6.86 31.28
C GLU A 940 -32.14 6.52 32.72
N THR A 941 -32.15 5.23 33.07
CA THR A 941 -32.49 4.79 34.43
C THR A 941 -31.50 5.33 35.46
N SER A 942 -30.20 5.38 35.14
CA SER A 942 -29.18 6.00 35.99
C SER A 942 -29.38 7.51 36.15
N ALA A 943 -29.61 8.23 35.04
CA ALA A 943 -29.75 9.69 35.00
C ALA A 943 -30.98 10.19 35.77
N ARG A 944 -32.00 9.36 35.98
CA ARG A 944 -33.19 9.70 36.78
C ARG A 944 -33.01 9.48 38.28
N ARG A 945 -32.13 8.56 38.70
CA ARG A 945 -31.95 8.22 40.12
C ARG A 945 -31.43 9.39 40.95
N GLY A 946 -30.39 10.08 40.47
CA GLY A 946 -29.79 11.25 41.15
C GLY A 946 -30.81 12.34 41.48
N PRO A 947 -31.56 12.85 40.49
CA PRO A 947 -32.64 13.81 40.70
C PRO A 947 -33.66 13.36 41.75
N PHE A 948 -34.23 12.15 41.64
CA PHE A 948 -35.28 11.70 42.56
C PHE A 948 -34.79 11.58 44.01
N LEU A 949 -33.52 11.22 44.25
CA LEU A 949 -32.94 11.20 45.61
C LEU A 949 -32.89 12.61 46.22
N ILE A 950 -32.42 13.60 45.45
CA ILE A 950 -32.27 14.97 45.94
C ILE A 950 -33.65 15.64 46.09
N GLU A 951 -34.56 15.41 45.14
CA GLU A 951 -35.93 15.92 45.17
C GLU A 951 -36.70 15.37 46.38
N LEU A 952 -36.53 14.09 46.74
CA LEU A 952 -37.09 13.49 47.95
C LEU A 952 -36.54 14.15 49.22
N VAL A 953 -35.22 14.39 49.30
CA VAL A 953 -34.63 15.12 50.42
C VAL A 953 -35.28 16.50 50.55
N SER A 954 -35.47 17.22 49.45
CA SER A 954 -36.18 18.50 49.46
C SER A 954 -37.63 18.38 49.96
N ASP A 955 -38.38 17.36 49.54
CA ASP A 955 -39.75 17.13 50.00
C ASP A 955 -39.79 16.74 51.49
N ALA A 956 -38.79 16.03 52.01
CA ALA A 956 -38.63 15.75 53.43
C ALA A 956 -38.39 17.03 54.24
N TYR A 957 -37.56 17.95 53.74
CA TYR A 957 -37.40 19.27 54.37
C TYR A 957 -38.70 20.07 54.36
N PHE A 958 -39.46 20.07 53.25
CA PHE A 958 -40.76 20.73 53.20
C PHE A 958 -41.77 20.10 54.16
N LEU A 959 -41.74 18.78 54.33
CA LEU A 959 -42.55 18.08 55.32
C LEU A 959 -42.28 18.63 56.74
N ALA A 960 -41.00 18.75 57.13
CA ALA A 960 -40.59 19.30 58.42
C ALA A 960 -41.00 20.78 58.57
N PHE A 961 -40.89 21.57 57.50
CA PHE A 961 -41.31 22.98 57.49
C PHE A 961 -42.83 23.14 57.71
N PHE A 962 -43.67 22.41 56.95
CA PHE A 962 -45.12 22.54 57.04
C PHE A 962 -45.72 21.99 58.34
N GLN A 963 -45.01 21.11 59.05
CA GLN A 963 -45.38 20.69 60.41
C GLN A 963 -45.36 21.85 61.41
N ILE A 964 -44.46 22.82 61.21
CA ILE A 964 -44.29 23.97 62.12
C ILE A 964 -45.10 25.17 61.64
N SER A 965 -45.17 25.41 60.33
CA SER A 965 -45.85 26.58 59.77
C SER A 965 -47.37 26.48 59.67
N GLN A 966 -47.95 25.30 59.95
CA GLN A 966 -49.35 24.94 59.66
C GLN A 966 -49.66 24.94 58.14
N SER A 967 -50.84 24.42 57.74
CA SER A 967 -51.22 24.24 56.33
C SER A 967 -51.32 25.57 55.58
N THR A 968 -50.67 25.67 54.41
CA THR A 968 -50.79 26.81 53.50
C THR A 968 -51.61 26.44 52.27
N THR A 969 -51.95 27.43 51.47
CA THR A 969 -52.65 27.28 50.18
C THR A 969 -51.80 26.63 49.08
N TYR A 970 -50.48 26.55 49.28
CA TYR A 970 -49.51 26.03 48.30
C TYR A 970 -48.75 24.78 48.76
N GLY A 971 -49.11 24.22 49.91
CA GLY A 971 -48.56 22.97 50.38
C GLY A 971 -49.12 22.58 51.75
N ASN A 972 -49.29 21.28 51.95
CA ASN A 972 -49.63 20.72 53.24
C ASN A 972 -48.79 19.48 53.56
N VAL A 973 -48.82 19.09 54.83
CA VAL A 973 -48.01 17.98 55.37
C VAL A 973 -48.37 16.64 54.72
N SER A 974 -49.66 16.37 54.47
CA SER A 974 -50.13 15.12 53.86
C SER A 974 -49.63 14.96 52.42
N GLU A 975 -49.71 16.05 51.64
CA GLU A 975 -49.27 16.10 50.26
C GLU A 975 -47.76 15.89 50.12
N LYS A 976 -46.97 16.48 51.02
CA LYS A 976 -45.51 16.28 51.04
C LYS A 976 -45.12 14.89 51.51
N ALA A 977 -45.80 14.33 52.51
CA ALA A 977 -45.59 12.95 52.95
C ALA A 977 -45.90 11.95 51.81
N HIS A 978 -46.97 12.19 51.04
CA HIS A 978 -47.29 11.37 49.88
C HIS A 978 -46.19 11.43 48.80
N ARG A 979 -45.66 12.63 48.51
CA ARG A 979 -44.57 12.80 47.54
C ARG A 979 -43.26 12.16 47.97
N VAL A 980 -42.90 12.24 49.25
CA VAL A 980 -41.74 11.52 49.80
C VAL A 980 -41.87 10.01 49.53
N LYS A 981 -43.05 9.42 49.78
CA LYS A 981 -43.27 8.00 49.50
C LYS A 981 -43.25 7.69 48.00
N GLN A 982 -43.89 8.52 47.18
CA GLN A 982 -43.92 8.34 45.73
C GLN A 982 -42.52 8.37 45.11
N ASN A 983 -41.70 9.36 45.46
CA ASN A 983 -40.33 9.47 44.94
C ASN A 983 -39.46 8.32 45.44
N LEU A 984 -39.67 7.84 46.68
CA LEU A 984 -38.97 6.66 47.20
C LEU A 984 -39.29 5.41 46.38
N ASP A 985 -40.58 5.17 46.11
CA ASP A 985 -41.01 3.99 45.36
C ASP A 985 -40.48 4.03 43.91
N VAL A 986 -40.43 5.22 43.29
CA VAL A 986 -39.85 5.42 41.95
C VAL A 986 -38.35 5.16 41.94
N VAL A 987 -37.57 5.76 42.85
CA VAL A 987 -36.10 5.62 42.83
C VAL A 987 -35.66 4.19 43.17
N MET A 988 -36.37 3.51 44.08
CA MET A 988 -36.10 2.10 44.40
C MET A 988 -36.47 1.17 43.24
N LYS A 989 -37.55 1.49 42.51
CA LYS A 989 -37.88 0.78 41.26
C LYS A 989 -36.77 0.98 40.21
N LEU A 990 -36.31 2.21 39.98
CA LEU A 990 -35.24 2.49 39.01
C LEU A 990 -33.92 1.78 39.38
N ASN A 991 -33.56 1.74 40.67
CA ASN A 991 -32.38 1.00 41.12
C ASN A 991 -32.52 -0.51 40.88
N ARG A 992 -33.70 -1.07 41.19
CA ARG A 992 -34.00 -2.48 40.96
C ARG A 992 -33.94 -2.83 39.47
N ASP A 993 -34.61 -2.04 38.64
CA ASP A 993 -34.71 -2.28 37.19
C ASP A 993 -33.31 -2.23 36.56
N LEU A 994 -32.43 -1.29 36.97
CA LEU A 994 -31.05 -1.21 36.48
C LEU A 994 -30.22 -2.46 36.81
N LEU A 995 -30.31 -2.96 38.04
CA LEU A 995 -29.46 -4.06 38.54
C LEU A 995 -29.99 -5.45 38.19
N LEU A 996 -31.32 -5.63 38.18
CA LEU A 996 -31.97 -6.93 37.95
C LEU A 996 -32.59 -7.06 36.56
N GLY A 997 -32.74 -5.96 35.83
CA GLY A 997 -33.46 -5.90 34.57
C GLY A 997 -34.98 -5.94 34.73
N ASN A 998 -35.68 -5.73 33.62
CA ASN A 998 -37.12 -5.85 33.45
C ASN A 998 -37.44 -6.43 32.04
N ASP A 999 -38.71 -6.39 31.62
CA ASP A 999 -39.14 -6.94 30.33
C ASP A 999 -38.55 -6.19 29.11
N GLU A 1000 -38.13 -4.93 29.28
CA GLU A 1000 -37.63 -4.05 28.23
C GLU A 1000 -36.11 -3.84 28.28
N MET A 1001 -35.49 -4.07 29.44
CA MET A 1001 -34.09 -3.75 29.72
C MET A 1001 -33.39 -4.91 30.44
N PRO A 1002 -32.28 -5.45 29.92
CA PRO A 1002 -31.50 -6.45 30.63
C PRO A 1002 -30.78 -5.85 31.85
N ALA A 1003 -30.38 -6.71 32.78
CA ALA A 1003 -29.53 -6.30 33.91
C ALA A 1003 -28.19 -5.73 33.43
N CYS A 1004 -27.70 -4.70 34.12
CA CYS A 1004 -26.42 -4.07 33.80
C CYS A 1004 -25.18 -4.84 34.35
N ASN A 1005 -25.42 -5.90 35.13
CA ASN A 1005 -24.35 -6.66 35.78
C ASN A 1005 -23.43 -7.37 34.76
N GLY A 1006 -22.12 -7.34 35.03
CA GLY A 1006 -21.11 -7.96 34.16
C GLY A 1006 -20.83 -7.18 32.86
N PHE A 1007 -21.42 -6.00 32.66
CA PHE A 1007 -21.11 -5.13 31.54
C PHE A 1007 -19.72 -4.48 31.69
N SER A 1008 -19.42 -3.95 32.87
CA SER A 1008 -18.13 -3.35 33.22
C SER A 1008 -17.75 -3.69 34.65
N LYS A 1009 -16.47 -4.06 34.86
CA LYS A 1009 -15.94 -4.35 36.19
C LYS A 1009 -16.03 -3.15 37.12
N GLU A 1010 -15.74 -1.95 36.60
CA GLU A 1010 -15.81 -0.71 37.38
C GLU A 1010 -17.24 -0.42 37.84
N LEU A 1011 -18.22 -0.72 37.00
CA LEU A 1011 -19.63 -0.53 37.32
C LEU A 1011 -20.11 -1.52 38.40
N ASP A 1012 -19.72 -2.78 38.28
CA ASP A 1012 -20.03 -3.82 39.28
C ASP A 1012 -19.36 -3.52 40.63
N GLU A 1013 -18.13 -3.00 40.62
CA GLU A 1013 -17.41 -2.58 41.83
C GLU A 1013 -18.19 -1.49 42.59
N ILE A 1014 -18.67 -0.45 41.90
CA ILE A 1014 -19.43 0.64 42.52
C ILE A 1014 -20.77 0.14 43.12
N HIS A 1015 -21.48 -0.73 42.41
CA HIS A 1015 -22.79 -1.20 42.85
C HIS A 1015 -22.75 -2.28 43.94
N PHE A 1016 -21.76 -3.17 43.93
CA PHE A 1016 -21.76 -4.37 44.77
C PHE A 1016 -20.59 -4.49 45.74
N SER A 1017 -19.48 -3.78 45.54
CA SER A 1017 -18.30 -3.88 46.41
C SER A 1017 -18.31 -2.80 47.50
N SER A 1018 -17.78 -3.13 48.67
CA SER A 1018 -17.59 -2.18 49.76
C SER A 1018 -16.51 -1.14 49.41
N SER A 1019 -16.77 0.13 49.71
CA SER A 1019 -15.91 1.26 49.31
C SER A 1019 -14.58 1.35 50.08
N CYS A 1020 -14.46 0.67 51.23
CA CYS A 1020 -13.28 0.70 52.10
C CYS A 1020 -12.54 -0.65 52.12
N SER A 1021 -11.20 -0.60 52.20
CA SER A 1021 -10.33 -1.78 52.30
C SER A 1021 -9.90 -2.16 53.72
N GLU A 1022 -10.20 -1.31 54.70
CA GLU A 1022 -9.89 -1.50 56.13
C GLU A 1022 -11.09 -1.03 56.96
N GLU A 1023 -11.38 -1.73 58.08
CA GLU A 1023 -12.48 -1.38 59.00
C GLU A 1023 -12.10 -0.14 59.83
N TYR A 1024 -12.68 1.01 59.51
CA TYR A 1024 -12.63 2.19 60.37
C TYR A 1024 -13.75 2.09 61.42
N GLU A 1025 -13.39 1.90 62.70
CA GLU A 1025 -14.34 1.97 63.82
C GLU A 1025 -14.76 3.44 64.07
N GLU A 1026 -15.78 3.89 63.36
CA GLU A 1026 -16.43 5.17 63.63
C GLU A 1026 -17.71 4.97 64.45
N TYR A 1027 -17.78 5.61 65.63
CA TYR A 1027 -18.95 5.52 66.51
C TYR A 1027 -20.09 6.41 65.99
N GLY A 1028 -21.24 5.82 65.70
CA GLY A 1028 -22.48 6.53 65.32
C GLY A 1028 -23.18 5.90 64.13
N LEU A 1029 -24.31 6.49 63.71
CA LEU A 1029 -25.06 6.01 62.55
C LEU A 1029 -24.23 6.07 61.24
N HIS A 1030 -23.26 6.99 61.15
CA HIS A 1030 -22.38 7.15 60.00
C HIS A 1030 -21.48 5.93 59.76
N GLY A 1031 -20.86 5.39 60.82
CA GLY A 1031 -20.01 4.20 60.73
C GLY A 1031 -20.74 2.94 60.24
N ASN A 1032 -22.08 2.92 60.33
CA ASN A 1032 -22.88 1.79 59.83
C ASN A 1032 -23.06 1.80 58.31
N TYR A 1033 -22.84 2.94 57.64
CA TYR A 1033 -23.07 3.04 56.19
C TYR A 1033 -21.89 3.60 55.38
N ASN A 1034 -20.89 4.23 55.98
CA ASN A 1034 -19.76 4.89 55.31
C ASN A 1034 -19.02 4.04 54.25
N CYS A 1035 -18.94 2.72 54.45
CA CYS A 1035 -18.18 1.80 53.59
C CYS A 1035 -19.06 0.87 52.75
N LEU A 1036 -20.38 1.09 52.74
CA LEU A 1036 -21.33 0.26 52.00
C LEU A 1036 -21.24 0.51 50.49
N SER A 1037 -21.68 -0.48 49.71
CA SER A 1037 -21.84 -0.31 48.26
C SER A 1037 -23.04 0.58 47.94
N VAL A 1038 -23.12 1.13 46.72
CA VAL A 1038 -24.25 1.99 46.34
C VAL A 1038 -25.61 1.31 46.53
N ASP A 1039 -25.74 0.03 46.19
CA ASP A 1039 -27.01 -0.70 46.38
C ASP A 1039 -27.40 -0.80 47.87
N GLN A 1040 -26.42 -1.11 48.72
CA GLN A 1040 -26.62 -1.15 50.17
C GLN A 1040 -26.96 0.23 50.75
N LEU A 1041 -26.31 1.30 50.25
CA LEU A 1041 -26.62 2.69 50.62
C LEU A 1041 -28.05 3.08 50.22
N MET A 1042 -28.54 2.66 49.06
CA MET A 1042 -29.93 2.88 48.63
C MET A 1042 -30.94 2.18 49.56
N MET A 1043 -30.59 0.98 50.06
CA MET A 1043 -31.41 0.28 51.06
C MET A 1043 -31.45 1.00 52.41
N VAL A 1044 -30.30 1.53 52.88
CA VAL A 1044 -30.24 2.37 54.10
C VAL A 1044 -31.06 3.65 53.91
N TYR A 1045 -30.96 4.30 52.75
CA TYR A 1045 -31.74 5.49 52.41
C TYR A 1045 -33.24 5.23 52.43
N SER A 1046 -33.68 4.10 51.85
CA SER A 1046 -35.07 3.65 51.90
C SER A 1046 -35.54 3.46 53.34
N LYS A 1047 -34.74 2.76 54.15
CA LYS A 1047 -35.06 2.51 55.55
C LYS A 1047 -35.19 3.81 56.36
N PHE A 1048 -34.26 4.75 56.22
CA PHE A 1048 -34.33 6.05 56.88
C PHE A 1048 -35.56 6.85 56.47
N THR A 1049 -35.93 6.79 55.19
CA THR A 1049 -37.13 7.46 54.68
C THR A 1049 -38.43 6.83 55.21
N GLU A 1050 -38.50 5.50 55.31
CA GLU A 1050 -39.64 4.79 55.90
C GLU A 1050 -39.76 5.04 57.41
N ASP A 1051 -38.64 5.09 58.13
CA ASP A 1051 -38.61 5.42 59.55
C ASP A 1051 -39.05 6.87 59.80
N LEU A 1052 -38.66 7.79 58.91
CA LEU A 1052 -39.13 9.17 58.90
C LEU A 1052 -40.66 9.26 58.71
N LEU A 1053 -41.21 8.57 57.71
CA LEU A 1053 -42.65 8.55 57.45
C LEU A 1053 -43.45 7.87 58.57
N SER A 1054 -42.93 6.77 59.12
CA SER A 1054 -43.59 6.07 60.23
C SER A 1054 -43.61 6.92 61.50
N THR A 1055 -42.52 7.64 61.80
CA THR A 1055 -42.46 8.59 62.91
C THR A 1055 -43.53 9.67 62.77
N PHE A 1056 -43.70 10.22 61.55
CA PHE A 1056 -44.77 11.16 61.27
C PHE A 1056 -46.17 10.57 61.51
N THR A 1057 -46.45 9.36 61.02
CA THR A 1057 -47.76 8.73 61.22
C THR A 1057 -48.07 8.40 62.67
N SER A 1058 -47.04 8.05 63.46
CA SER A 1058 -47.19 7.68 64.87
C SER A 1058 -47.31 8.89 65.81
N ASN A 1059 -46.61 9.99 65.50
CA ASN A 1059 -46.66 11.23 66.28
C ASN A 1059 -46.63 12.47 65.37
N PRO A 1060 -47.79 12.93 64.86
CA PRO A 1060 -47.88 14.06 63.92
C PRO A 1060 -47.42 15.40 64.50
N MET A 1061 -47.25 15.49 65.82
CA MET A 1061 -46.91 16.72 66.55
C MET A 1061 -45.41 16.81 66.88
N TYR A 1062 -44.65 15.72 66.71
CA TYR A 1062 -43.19 15.74 66.84
C TYR A 1062 -42.55 16.20 65.52
N PRO A 1063 -41.67 17.22 65.53
CA PRO A 1063 -41.04 17.74 64.33
C PRO A 1063 -40.09 16.68 63.74
N VAL A 1064 -40.44 16.21 62.53
CA VAL A 1064 -39.68 15.18 61.82
C VAL A 1064 -38.24 15.63 61.54
N GLY A 1065 -38.02 16.93 61.38
CA GLY A 1065 -36.69 17.52 61.20
C GLY A 1065 -35.72 17.37 62.37
N LYS A 1066 -36.19 16.92 63.55
CA LYS A 1066 -35.38 16.64 64.75
C LYS A 1066 -35.15 15.14 64.98
N THR A 1067 -35.40 14.33 63.96
CA THR A 1067 -35.18 12.89 64.04
C THR A 1067 -33.77 12.57 63.51
N ASP A 1068 -33.09 11.61 64.14
CA ASP A 1068 -31.77 11.17 63.67
C ASP A 1068 -31.78 10.69 62.20
N PRO A 1069 -32.79 9.92 61.72
CA PRO A 1069 -32.90 9.56 60.31
C PRO A 1069 -32.96 10.78 59.38
N PHE A 1070 -33.73 11.82 59.73
CA PHE A 1070 -33.82 13.05 58.94
C PHE A 1070 -32.46 13.74 58.80
N ASN A 1071 -31.73 13.87 59.91
CA ASN A 1071 -30.42 14.50 59.94
C ASN A 1071 -29.40 13.76 59.07
N GLN A 1072 -29.51 12.43 58.97
CA GLN A 1072 -28.60 11.60 58.18
C GLN A 1072 -28.98 11.50 56.69
N LEU A 1073 -30.23 11.80 56.30
CA LEU A 1073 -30.69 11.67 54.91
C LEU A 1073 -29.91 12.59 53.95
N ALA A 1074 -29.74 13.86 54.31
CA ALA A 1074 -28.99 14.81 53.47
C ALA A 1074 -27.50 14.43 53.39
N HIS A 1075 -26.93 13.98 54.51
CA HIS A 1075 -25.55 13.51 54.55
C HIS A 1075 -25.33 12.30 53.63
N LEU A 1076 -26.17 11.27 53.79
CA LEU A 1076 -26.12 10.03 53.01
C LEU A 1076 -26.21 10.30 51.49
N VAL A 1077 -27.09 11.21 51.07
CA VAL A 1077 -27.26 11.52 49.64
C VAL A 1077 -26.05 12.29 49.09
N PHE A 1078 -25.64 13.40 49.70
CA PHE A 1078 -24.64 14.30 49.10
C PHE A 1078 -23.19 13.83 49.24
N TYR A 1079 -22.87 13.04 50.27
CA TYR A 1079 -21.50 12.62 50.55
C TYR A 1079 -21.20 11.19 50.08
N HIS A 1080 -22.21 10.30 50.06
CA HIS A 1080 -22.00 8.86 49.79
C HIS A 1080 -22.68 8.36 48.52
N ILE A 1081 -23.95 8.70 48.28
CA ILE A 1081 -24.70 8.14 47.14
C ILE A 1081 -24.47 8.96 45.86
N PHE A 1082 -24.70 10.27 45.90
CA PHE A 1082 -24.73 11.14 44.73
C PHE A 1082 -23.42 11.16 43.92
N PRO A 1083 -22.21 11.28 44.54
CA PRO A 1083 -20.96 11.26 43.79
C PRO A 1083 -20.75 9.94 43.03
N ASN A 1084 -21.16 8.83 43.61
CA ASN A 1084 -21.07 7.52 42.98
C ASN A 1084 -22.08 7.38 41.84
N LEU A 1085 -23.29 7.94 41.95
CA LEU A 1085 -24.25 7.95 40.85
C LEU A 1085 -23.79 8.79 39.66
N GLN A 1086 -23.17 9.94 39.91
CA GLN A 1086 -22.55 10.75 38.85
C GLN A 1086 -21.44 9.97 38.13
N ARG A 1087 -20.60 9.24 38.88
CA ARG A 1087 -19.58 8.37 38.29
C ARG A 1087 -20.18 7.25 37.44
N VAL A 1088 -21.23 6.59 37.90
CA VAL A 1088 -21.96 5.57 37.13
C VAL A 1088 -22.52 6.15 35.83
N GLN A 1089 -23.11 7.35 35.88
CA GLN A 1089 -23.64 8.02 34.71
C GLN A 1089 -22.57 8.32 33.65
N VAL A 1090 -21.38 8.80 34.07
CA VAL A 1090 -20.25 9.03 33.17
C VAL A 1090 -19.77 7.73 32.51
N ILE A 1091 -19.64 6.65 33.29
CA ILE A 1091 -19.23 5.33 32.76
C ILE A 1091 -20.22 4.84 31.70
N LEU A 1092 -21.52 4.97 31.94
CA LEU A 1092 -22.56 4.55 31.00
C LEU A 1092 -22.62 5.46 29.74
N SER A 1093 -22.35 6.76 29.89
CA SER A 1093 -22.24 7.70 28.77
C SER A 1093 -21.05 7.35 27.86
N ASP A 1094 -19.89 7.08 28.45
CA ASP A 1094 -18.68 6.66 27.73
C ASP A 1094 -18.84 5.28 27.08
N ALA A 1095 -19.60 4.37 27.69
CA ALA A 1095 -19.90 3.06 27.15
C ALA A 1095 -20.60 3.14 25.77
N CYS A 1096 -21.56 4.05 25.61
CA CYS A 1096 -22.25 4.29 24.34
C CYS A 1096 -21.28 4.72 23.23
N GLN A 1097 -20.28 5.56 23.55
CA GLN A 1097 -19.25 5.99 22.60
C GLN A 1097 -18.28 4.86 22.24
N ASN A 1098 -17.82 4.13 23.25
CA ASN A 1098 -16.83 3.07 23.08
C ASN A 1098 -17.38 1.90 22.24
N LEU A 1099 -18.65 1.52 22.40
CA LEU A 1099 -19.30 0.48 21.59
C LEU A 1099 -19.24 0.79 20.08
N ILE A 1100 -19.49 2.04 19.68
CA ILE A 1100 -19.44 2.46 18.27
C ILE A 1100 -17.99 2.42 17.76
N LYS A 1101 -17.05 2.93 18.57
CA LYS A 1101 -15.64 3.02 18.20
C LYS A 1101 -15.01 1.63 18.01
N ASP A 1102 -15.24 0.72 18.95
CA ASP A 1102 -14.69 -0.64 18.92
C ASP A 1102 -15.24 -1.45 17.74
N THR A 1103 -16.53 -1.26 17.43
CA THR A 1103 -17.18 -1.89 16.27
C THR A 1103 -16.60 -1.38 14.96
N ASN A 1104 -16.38 -0.06 14.83
CA ASN A 1104 -15.76 0.53 13.64
C ASN A 1104 -14.34 0.02 13.38
N VAL A 1105 -13.55 -0.14 14.45
CA VAL A 1105 -12.20 -0.73 14.36
C VAL A 1105 -12.26 -2.19 13.92
N THR A 1106 -13.12 -2.98 14.57
CA THR A 1106 -13.28 -4.41 14.28
C THR A 1106 -13.75 -4.66 12.84
N ASN A 1107 -14.75 -3.90 12.39
CA ASN A 1107 -15.23 -3.95 11.01
C ASN A 1107 -14.14 -3.58 10.00
N GLY A 1108 -13.35 -2.54 10.29
CA GLY A 1108 -12.20 -2.16 9.45
C GLY A 1108 -11.18 -3.29 9.31
N VAL A 1109 -10.83 -3.97 10.40
CA VAL A 1109 -9.89 -5.10 10.39
C VAL A 1109 -10.43 -6.28 9.57
N ILE A 1110 -11.70 -6.65 9.74
CA ILE A 1110 -12.34 -7.74 8.98
C ILE A 1110 -12.31 -7.44 7.48
N LEU A 1111 -12.65 -6.22 7.07
CA LEU A 1111 -12.67 -5.81 5.66
C LEU A 1111 -11.26 -5.81 5.05
N ILE A 1112 -10.25 -5.32 5.77
CA ILE A 1112 -8.85 -5.29 5.31
C ILE A 1112 -8.30 -6.71 5.11
N ILE A 1113 -8.47 -7.59 6.10
CA ILE A 1113 -8.01 -8.98 6.01
C ILE A 1113 -8.72 -9.69 4.84
N SER A 1114 -10.03 -9.53 4.73
CA SER A 1114 -10.81 -10.13 3.64
C SER A 1114 -10.35 -9.62 2.27
N PHE A 1115 -10.07 -8.32 2.15
CA PHE A 1115 -9.58 -7.72 0.91
C PHE A 1115 -8.20 -8.26 0.50
N LEU A 1116 -7.25 -8.39 1.45
CA LEU A 1116 -5.93 -8.95 1.18
C LEU A 1116 -6.01 -10.37 0.61
N ILE A 1117 -6.88 -11.22 1.17
CA ILE A 1117 -7.10 -12.58 0.67
C ILE A 1117 -7.68 -12.54 -0.75
N ILE A 1118 -8.65 -11.66 -1.00
CA ILE A 1118 -9.27 -11.47 -2.33
C ILE A 1118 -8.24 -10.97 -3.36
N THR A 1119 -7.31 -10.08 -2.99
CA THR A 1119 -6.22 -9.63 -3.86
C THR A 1119 -5.32 -10.80 -4.26
N ILE A 1120 -4.98 -11.71 -3.33
CA ILE A 1120 -4.19 -12.91 -3.63
C ILE A 1120 -4.94 -13.82 -4.61
N LEU A 1121 -6.23 -14.07 -4.37
CA LEU A 1121 -7.07 -14.86 -5.27
C LEU A 1121 -7.19 -14.24 -6.66
N PHE A 1122 -7.33 -12.91 -6.75
CA PHE A 1122 -7.35 -12.17 -8.01
C PHE A 1122 -6.04 -12.33 -8.79
N ILE A 1123 -4.87 -12.27 -8.13
CA ILE A 1123 -3.58 -12.51 -8.78
C ILE A 1123 -3.51 -13.94 -9.35
N ILE A 1124 -3.97 -14.93 -8.59
CA ILE A 1124 -4.04 -16.33 -9.05
C ILE A 1124 -4.96 -16.43 -10.29
N GLU A 1125 -6.10 -15.74 -10.28
CA GLU A 1125 -7.03 -15.69 -11.41
C GLU A 1125 -6.37 -15.10 -12.67
N LEU A 1126 -5.66 -13.96 -12.55
CA LEU A 1126 -4.93 -13.34 -13.66
C LEU A 1126 -3.88 -14.26 -14.27
N LEU A 1127 -3.14 -15.01 -13.42
CA LEU A 1127 -2.15 -15.98 -13.88
C LEU A 1127 -2.81 -17.14 -14.66
N MET A 1128 -4.00 -17.58 -14.25
CA MET A 1128 -4.74 -18.61 -14.98
C MET A 1128 -5.31 -18.09 -16.31
N ASN A 1129 -5.82 -16.85 -16.34
CA ASN A 1129 -6.26 -16.20 -17.58
C ASN A 1129 -5.12 -16.08 -18.59
N HIS A 1130 -3.91 -15.72 -18.17
CA HIS A 1130 -2.73 -15.69 -19.04
C HIS A 1130 -2.38 -17.09 -19.60
N LYS A 1131 -2.57 -18.17 -18.84
CA LYS A 1131 -2.37 -19.54 -19.36
C LYS A 1131 -3.38 -19.88 -20.45
N MET A 1132 -4.63 -19.43 -20.31
CA MET A 1132 -5.68 -19.63 -21.32
C MET A 1132 -5.37 -18.87 -22.62
N ASP A 1133 -4.87 -17.65 -22.53
CA ASP A 1133 -4.46 -16.88 -23.70
C ASP A 1133 -3.28 -17.53 -24.44
N ALA A 1134 -2.28 -18.03 -23.70
CA ALA A 1134 -1.18 -18.79 -24.28
C ALA A 1134 -1.64 -20.07 -25.00
N ALA A 1135 -2.66 -20.75 -24.47
CA ALA A 1135 -3.27 -21.91 -25.13
C ALA A 1135 -3.97 -21.52 -26.43
N TYR A 1136 -4.70 -20.40 -26.45
CA TYR A 1136 -5.33 -19.86 -27.66
C TYR A 1136 -4.29 -19.42 -28.71
N ASN A 1137 -3.19 -18.80 -28.31
CA ASN A 1137 -2.09 -18.46 -29.21
C ASN A 1137 -1.42 -19.71 -29.82
N THR A 1138 -1.33 -20.82 -29.06
CA THR A 1138 -0.84 -22.09 -29.60
C THR A 1138 -1.79 -22.68 -30.66
N LEU A 1139 -3.10 -22.47 -30.51
CA LEU A 1139 -4.06 -22.82 -31.56
C LEU A 1139 -3.82 -22.03 -32.84
N LYS A 1140 -3.49 -20.73 -32.75
CA LYS A 1140 -3.12 -19.91 -33.93
C LYS A 1140 -1.88 -20.45 -34.63
N ILE A 1141 -0.86 -20.84 -33.85
CA ILE A 1141 0.38 -21.44 -34.40
C ILE A 1141 0.06 -22.73 -35.16
N ILE A 1142 -0.80 -23.59 -34.60
CA ILE A 1142 -1.24 -24.83 -35.26
C ILE A 1142 -1.94 -24.52 -36.60
N ILE A 1143 -2.83 -23.52 -36.63
CA ILE A 1143 -3.53 -23.11 -37.86
C ILE A 1143 -2.55 -22.54 -38.91
N ALA A 1144 -1.59 -21.72 -38.49
CA ALA A 1144 -0.58 -21.12 -39.37
C ALA A 1144 0.39 -22.15 -39.99
N ARG A 1145 0.49 -23.34 -39.38
CA ARG A 1145 1.36 -24.43 -39.85
C ARG A 1145 0.75 -25.21 -41.01
N PHE A 1146 -0.58 -25.21 -41.16
CA PHE A 1146 -1.25 -25.90 -42.25
C PHE A 1146 -0.87 -25.33 -43.63
N PRO A 1147 -0.94 -26.16 -44.70
CA PRO A 1147 -0.74 -25.68 -46.07
C PRO A 1147 -1.70 -24.52 -46.39
N PRO A 1148 -1.22 -23.36 -46.88
CA PRO A 1148 -2.07 -22.19 -47.10
C PRO A 1148 -3.27 -22.48 -48.01
N ASN A 1149 -3.06 -23.27 -49.06
CA ASN A 1149 -4.10 -23.65 -50.01
C ASN A 1149 -5.25 -24.44 -49.34
N ALA A 1150 -4.94 -25.28 -48.35
CA ALA A 1150 -5.94 -26.06 -47.63
C ALA A 1150 -6.79 -25.19 -46.69
N VAL A 1151 -6.16 -24.21 -46.03
CA VAL A 1151 -6.88 -23.25 -45.17
C VAL A 1151 -7.81 -22.36 -45.98
N ILE A 1152 -7.36 -21.87 -47.14
CA ILE A 1152 -8.15 -21.02 -48.05
C ILE A 1152 -9.35 -21.79 -48.62
N SER A 1153 -9.20 -23.09 -48.89
CA SER A 1153 -10.27 -23.92 -49.45
C SER A 1153 -11.43 -24.18 -48.47
N ASN A 1154 -11.18 -24.10 -47.15
CA ASN A 1154 -12.18 -24.34 -46.12
C ASN A 1154 -12.84 -23.03 -45.69
N GLN A 1155 -14.03 -22.75 -46.23
CA GLN A 1155 -14.77 -21.51 -45.94
C GLN A 1155 -15.13 -21.34 -44.46
N ASN A 1156 -15.33 -22.43 -43.70
CA ASN A 1156 -15.67 -22.34 -42.28
C ASN A 1156 -14.46 -21.88 -41.44
N LEU A 1157 -13.27 -22.35 -41.80
CA LEU A 1157 -12.02 -21.93 -41.16
C LEU A 1157 -11.65 -20.51 -41.60
N LEU A 1158 -11.90 -20.16 -42.86
CA LEU A 1158 -11.69 -18.80 -43.38
C LEU A 1158 -12.65 -17.76 -42.75
N ASP A 1159 -13.94 -18.11 -42.53
CA ASP A 1159 -14.94 -17.30 -41.78
C ASP A 1159 -14.49 -17.03 -40.34
N ALA A 1160 -13.80 -18.01 -39.74
CA ALA A 1160 -13.28 -17.92 -38.39
C ALA A 1160 -11.99 -17.08 -38.30
N ILE A 1161 -11.13 -17.11 -39.33
CA ILE A 1161 -9.85 -16.37 -39.35
C ILE A 1161 -10.04 -14.89 -39.73
N ILE A 1162 -10.83 -14.60 -40.77
CA ILE A 1162 -10.98 -13.25 -41.36
C ILE A 1162 -12.17 -12.49 -40.78
N GLY A 1163 -13.16 -13.20 -40.24
CA GLY A 1163 -14.40 -12.61 -39.72
C GLY A 1163 -15.40 -12.18 -40.80
N ARG A 1164 -16.69 -12.34 -40.49
CA ARG A 1164 -17.82 -12.10 -41.42
C ARG A 1164 -17.88 -10.69 -42.02
N ALA A 1165 -17.37 -9.69 -41.30
CA ALA A 1165 -17.45 -8.28 -41.71
C ALA A 1165 -16.41 -7.90 -42.80
N GLN A 1166 -15.18 -8.44 -42.73
CA GLN A 1166 -14.17 -8.21 -43.77
C GLN A 1166 -14.44 -9.01 -45.04
N MET A 1167 -15.02 -10.21 -44.91
CA MET A 1167 -15.37 -11.02 -46.08
C MET A 1167 -16.43 -10.35 -46.99
N LYS A 1168 -17.28 -9.45 -46.46
CA LYS A 1168 -18.20 -8.62 -47.28
C LYS A 1168 -17.48 -7.62 -48.19
N ARG A 1169 -16.30 -7.10 -47.79
CA ARG A 1169 -15.47 -6.23 -48.66
C ARG A 1169 -14.69 -7.05 -49.69
N VAL A 1170 -14.18 -8.23 -49.31
CA VAL A 1170 -13.40 -9.09 -50.24
C VAL A 1170 -14.28 -9.69 -51.34
N LYS A 1171 -15.55 -10.04 -51.06
CA LYS A 1171 -16.50 -10.51 -52.09
C LYS A 1171 -16.83 -9.48 -53.17
N GLN A 1172 -16.51 -8.19 -52.97
CA GLN A 1172 -16.75 -7.15 -53.96
C GLN A 1172 -15.67 -7.07 -55.05
N VAL A 1173 -14.49 -7.69 -54.83
CA VAL A 1173 -13.43 -7.77 -55.85
C VAL A 1173 -13.47 -9.17 -56.46
N SER A 1174 -14.01 -9.29 -57.67
CA SER A 1174 -14.07 -10.58 -58.36
C SER A 1174 -12.65 -11.09 -58.68
N ALA A 1175 -12.46 -12.40 -58.79
CA ALA A 1175 -11.16 -12.98 -59.18
C ALA A 1175 -10.63 -12.43 -60.51
N ALA A 1176 -11.53 -12.01 -61.42
CA ALA A 1176 -11.16 -11.37 -62.68
C ALA A 1176 -10.51 -9.98 -62.45
N GLN A 1177 -10.98 -9.22 -61.46
CA GLN A 1177 -10.41 -7.91 -61.14
C GLN A 1177 -9.01 -8.03 -60.55
N SER A 1178 -8.76 -9.01 -59.67
CA SER A 1178 -7.41 -9.25 -59.14
C SER A 1178 -6.41 -9.72 -60.20
N VAL A 1179 -6.85 -10.46 -61.23
CA VAL A 1179 -5.97 -10.82 -62.38
C VAL A 1179 -5.63 -9.59 -63.21
N ILE A 1180 -6.60 -8.68 -63.43
CA ILE A 1180 -6.37 -7.42 -64.16
C ILE A 1180 -5.42 -6.51 -63.39
N ASP A 1181 -5.63 -6.35 -62.07
CA ASP A 1181 -4.82 -5.47 -61.22
C ASP A 1181 -3.39 -5.98 -61.00
N SER A 1182 -3.15 -7.29 -61.13
CA SER A 1182 -1.83 -7.92 -60.97
C SER A 1182 -1.09 -8.17 -62.29
N SER A 1183 -1.71 -7.85 -63.43
CA SER A 1183 -1.07 -7.97 -64.74
C SER A 1183 0.07 -6.96 -64.91
N PRO A 1184 1.26 -7.35 -65.37
CA PRO A 1184 2.37 -6.44 -65.66
C PRO A 1184 2.14 -5.59 -66.91
N ASP A 1185 1.20 -5.98 -67.79
CA ASP A 1185 0.82 -5.22 -68.97
C ASP A 1185 -0.20 -4.13 -68.64
N ALA A 1186 -0.12 -2.99 -69.32
CA ALA A 1186 -1.11 -1.92 -69.20
C ALA A 1186 -2.46 -2.37 -69.77
N ILE A 1187 -3.50 -2.41 -68.94
CA ILE A 1187 -4.86 -2.77 -69.33
C ILE A 1187 -5.79 -1.58 -69.07
N PHE A 1188 -6.52 -1.17 -70.10
CA PHE A 1188 -7.61 -0.20 -70.03
C PHE A 1188 -8.93 -0.88 -70.39
N ALA A 1189 -9.97 -0.64 -69.61
CA ALA A 1189 -11.34 -0.95 -70.02
C ALA A 1189 -11.93 0.27 -70.71
N LEU A 1190 -12.51 0.08 -71.89
CA LEU A 1190 -13.09 1.14 -72.70
C LEU A 1190 -14.61 0.97 -72.79
N SER A 1191 -15.32 2.10 -72.82
CA SER A 1191 -16.74 2.15 -73.16
C SER A 1191 -16.96 1.97 -74.66
N GLY A 1192 -18.21 1.80 -75.08
CA GLY A 1192 -18.59 1.67 -76.50
C GLY A 1192 -18.16 2.86 -77.37
N ASP A 1193 -17.99 4.03 -76.76
CA ASP A 1193 -17.54 5.27 -77.42
C ASP A 1193 -16.02 5.51 -77.29
N TYR A 1194 -15.24 4.46 -76.94
CA TYR A 1194 -13.78 4.49 -76.77
C TYR A 1194 -13.27 5.41 -75.63
N SER A 1195 -14.14 5.77 -74.68
CA SER A 1195 -13.76 6.45 -73.43
C SER A 1195 -13.24 5.45 -72.38
N ILE A 1196 -12.25 5.85 -71.58
CA ILE A 1196 -11.63 4.98 -70.58
C ILE A 1196 -12.52 4.87 -69.33
N GLU A 1197 -12.98 3.67 -69.00
CA GLU A 1197 -13.84 3.40 -67.83
C GLU A 1197 -13.07 2.86 -66.61
N SER A 1198 -11.97 2.13 -66.83
CA SER A 1198 -11.06 1.69 -65.77
C SER A 1198 -9.66 1.43 -66.31
N MET A 1199 -8.65 1.44 -65.43
CA MET A 1199 -7.27 1.10 -65.77
C MET A 1199 -6.62 0.31 -64.64
N ASN A 1200 -5.71 -0.60 -64.96
CA ASN A 1200 -4.95 -1.33 -63.96
C ASN A 1200 -3.72 -0.52 -63.46
N PRO A 1201 -3.09 -0.89 -62.33
CA PRO A 1201 -1.93 -0.19 -61.79
C PRO A 1201 -0.74 -0.11 -62.76
N ALA A 1202 -0.51 -1.16 -63.57
CA ALA A 1202 0.55 -1.17 -64.57
C ALA A 1202 0.35 -0.09 -65.65
N ALA A 1203 -0.89 0.16 -66.07
CA ALA A 1203 -1.21 1.25 -66.99
C ALA A 1203 -0.87 2.63 -66.41
N SER A 1204 -1.04 2.82 -65.09
CA SER A 1204 -0.70 4.08 -64.42
C SER A 1204 0.80 4.30 -64.37
N HIS A 1205 1.56 3.23 -64.12
CA HIS A 1205 3.01 3.27 -64.10
C HIS A 1205 3.62 3.45 -65.50
N ILE A 1206 3.07 2.79 -66.53
CA ILE A 1206 3.60 2.84 -67.91
C ILE A 1206 3.30 4.18 -68.58
N PHE A 1207 2.07 4.68 -68.46
CA PHE A 1207 1.65 5.92 -69.12
C PHE A 1207 1.81 7.17 -68.23
N GLY A 1208 2.11 7.01 -66.94
CA GLY A 1208 2.39 8.12 -66.02
C GLY A 1208 1.15 8.91 -65.57
N TYR A 1209 -0.06 8.45 -65.88
CA TYR A 1209 -1.31 9.07 -65.48
C TYR A 1209 -1.93 8.36 -64.28
N THR A 1210 -2.47 9.12 -63.34
CA THR A 1210 -3.30 8.53 -62.28
C THR A 1210 -4.70 8.21 -62.82
N PRO A 1211 -5.43 7.24 -62.23
CA PRO A 1211 -6.79 6.92 -62.67
C PRO A 1211 -7.69 8.16 -62.75
N GLU A 1212 -7.61 9.05 -61.77
CA GLU A 1212 -8.43 10.27 -61.71
C GLU A 1212 -8.18 11.23 -62.87
N GLN A 1213 -6.99 11.19 -63.49
CA GLN A 1213 -6.61 12.06 -64.60
C GLN A 1213 -7.12 11.58 -65.96
N ILE A 1214 -7.38 10.28 -66.11
CA ILE A 1214 -7.61 9.66 -67.42
C ILE A 1214 -8.95 8.95 -67.56
N LEU A 1215 -9.61 8.64 -66.44
CA LEU A 1215 -10.97 8.10 -66.46
C LEU A 1215 -11.94 9.09 -67.12
N GLY A 1216 -12.75 8.60 -68.06
CA GLY A 1216 -13.67 9.38 -68.88
C GLY A 1216 -13.03 10.06 -70.11
N GLN A 1217 -11.70 10.03 -70.24
CA GLN A 1217 -11.01 10.54 -71.44
C GLN A 1217 -11.06 9.53 -72.58
N SER A 1218 -10.98 10.02 -73.83
CA SER A 1218 -10.83 9.15 -75.00
C SER A 1218 -9.47 8.46 -74.97
N ILE A 1219 -9.42 7.18 -75.37
CA ILE A 1219 -8.16 6.43 -75.50
C ILE A 1219 -7.17 7.07 -76.48
N THR A 1220 -7.66 7.90 -77.41
CA THR A 1220 -6.82 8.64 -78.37
C THR A 1220 -5.88 9.64 -77.70
N THR A 1221 -6.16 10.09 -76.47
CA THR A 1221 -5.28 10.97 -75.70
C THR A 1221 -3.94 10.32 -75.35
N LEU A 1222 -3.89 8.99 -75.32
CA LEU A 1222 -2.66 8.22 -75.07
C LEU A 1222 -1.85 7.90 -76.34
N ILE A 1223 -2.35 8.29 -77.52
CA ILE A 1223 -1.70 8.01 -78.81
C ILE A 1223 -1.10 9.33 -79.35
N PRO A 1224 0.23 9.44 -79.50
CA PRO A 1224 0.86 10.64 -80.06
C PRO A 1224 0.39 10.87 -81.51
N ASN A 1225 0.00 12.10 -81.84
CA ASN A 1225 -0.43 12.47 -83.20
C ASN A 1225 0.80 12.62 -84.12
N PRO A 1226 0.92 11.86 -85.23
CA PRO A 1226 2.11 11.86 -86.09
C PRO A 1226 2.38 13.17 -86.86
N ASP A 1227 1.46 14.14 -86.87
CA ASP A 1227 1.52 15.32 -87.75
C ASP A 1227 1.82 16.66 -87.03
N ALA A 1228 2.26 16.64 -85.76
CA ALA A 1228 2.50 17.86 -84.97
C ALA A 1228 3.94 18.41 -84.98
N ASP A 1229 4.82 17.93 -85.87
CA ASP A 1229 6.24 18.33 -85.96
C ASP A 1229 6.54 19.29 -87.14
N LYS A 1230 5.85 20.45 -87.21
CA LYS A 1230 6.26 21.56 -88.10
C LYS A 1230 6.20 22.94 -87.43
N ASP A 1231 7.39 23.39 -87.04
CA ASP A 1231 7.91 24.78 -87.03
C ASP A 1231 7.67 25.71 -85.81
N PRO A 1232 8.56 26.70 -85.55
CA PRO A 1232 9.43 26.68 -84.36
C PRO A 1232 9.40 27.95 -83.47
N LEU A 1233 9.97 27.82 -82.25
CA LEU A 1233 10.55 28.87 -81.38
C LEU A 1233 9.63 30.01 -80.86
N VAL A 1234 9.14 29.89 -79.62
CA VAL A 1234 9.36 30.88 -78.52
C VAL A 1234 9.27 30.15 -77.16
N LEU A 1235 10.40 29.85 -76.53
CA LEU A 1235 10.48 29.70 -75.07
C LEU A 1235 11.73 30.41 -74.57
N THR A 1236 11.57 31.69 -74.22
CA THR A 1236 12.42 32.34 -73.23
C THR A 1236 11.84 32.07 -71.83
N ASN A 1237 12.67 31.43 -70.99
CA ASN A 1237 12.79 31.56 -69.52
C ASN A 1237 11.55 31.20 -68.66
N ASN A 1238 11.62 30.33 -67.65
CA ASN A 1238 12.70 30.03 -66.71
C ASN A 1238 12.45 28.69 -65.98
N ASN A 1239 13.55 27.99 -65.68
CA ASN A 1239 13.82 27.18 -64.47
C ASN A 1239 12.90 25.97 -64.19
N THR A 1240 13.35 24.72 -64.15
CA THR A 1240 14.69 24.12 -64.03
C THR A 1240 14.54 22.68 -64.48
N GLU A 1241 15.09 22.32 -65.64
CA GLU A 1241 15.51 20.97 -65.94
C GLU A 1241 17.01 20.85 -65.68
N SER A 1242 17.43 19.66 -65.27
CA SER A 1242 18.15 18.76 -66.19
C SER A 1242 19.01 17.84 -65.32
N SER A 1243 18.72 16.53 -65.33
CA SER A 1243 19.40 15.55 -66.20
C SER A 1243 20.65 14.99 -65.50
N LEU A 1244 21.09 13.74 -65.66
CA LEU A 1244 20.97 12.77 -66.74
C LEU A 1244 21.16 11.35 -66.16
N TYR A 1245 20.40 10.39 -66.71
CA TYR A 1245 20.84 9.08 -67.21
C TYR A 1245 21.89 8.25 -66.45
N ARG A 1246 21.50 7.05 -66.01
CA ARG A 1246 21.89 5.79 -66.67
C ARG A 1246 21.04 4.61 -66.23
#